data_AF-A0A7X7LDC0-F1
#
_entry.id   AF-A0A7X7LDC0-F1
#
_cell.length_a   1.000
_cell.length_b   1.000
_cell.length_c   1.000
_cell.angle_alpha   90.00
_cell.angle_beta   90.00
_cell.angle_gamma   90.00
#
_symmetry.space_group_name_H-M   'P 1'
#
loop_
_entity.id
_entity.type
_entity.pdbx_description
1 polymer ?
#
loop_
_entity_poly.entity_id
_entity_poly.type
_entity_poly.pdbx_seq_one_letter_code
_entity_poly.pdbx_strand_id
1 'polypeptide(L)'
;MKTPLKTFVRLAVVAVVLVLALVIATAGMLMSERAVKAVLLPRVSDAAGIDIRVDGWRFTPWASLAVRGLSVGTPGGGATGVFVRAASASIAYTLSSLFSGHPVLHSIELDEPELDMTKFPAAAPAERGTKAPGPARPGEPRGRKRSGAFPLTLEKLVIRNGSVRIQDTPDASCALTAVNVAATDIAPMRNASALLTGVLAVRMSSNVVIDALPFALQAQADFAESIQPGVFTTTLLISNVAGRAEALDLDTFVAGMRLEARKAPGGVINVSRGTTSIDWDGARVAELSATGIVDMIESRIAGATLVHVARSRLWQGFVPPDAGVDIRETSADMALQANVSFVRSTAACAGNATVRRVGFTVDGTRAAQPIDAETSFAFDTDWKAKLFDLPAFALQLVQSGKPVVQARTEKPIRLAWDSQRGPGATGDHATLSVLVSNLDLKQFNGVLHASGARIGQGAFSAGMLCDVADAGRRISLTGRWALDGLDAQHGAMRWRGLGVASQFLGSIDSFSVFDVSRCTLKFTLDDLPKGEIAAAGMYDAAAGSNRLAIAVANLSGDLLAPALDPGNRNPNLKSLVFTLQSLAEKQAGRRMPQQIAAKLAVNNTAREAAGQLRSLSVDLYALCTPDDITLRKCNLAVLPGRRENALDLTGTVFIPPTNALSVVTLASPFFDATPLMDTFMPGEPAPRPTPAGKPAPAPRPPEAARQPGEKAGAEPPPVSATGRNLLLQVRLDDVVARDVEMNPAHLDILFTNNVLSAATREMVVNGGTVHLDVQANLGVTGYAYTVATSITNVPARPLINSFAPSRRDRLDATVNVTAAAKGLGVTKPNLKRNLAATADILLLNGRFNDVPILNRLATLVNYDELRSLPFKSGVVKAHARNGVATIDTCEYRGDNIRAGAAGTVDFDENLDLTVHLSLSAKAVTAILSNNLYRVPVMSSTAGAFIDLPMPIGIGGTISDPLPKVQGKEITVALIKSLGANLSETVGAVMEALDSNKKIRGTVGKGVEQGVKFLEGVLNPGAPKKQE
;
A
#
# COMPACT_ATOMS: atom_id res chain seq x y z
N MET A 1 21.86 -77.13 65.38
CA MET A 1 22.21 -76.39 64.15
C MET A 1 22.20 -74.89 64.44
N LYS A 2 23.36 -74.28 64.72
CA LYS A 2 23.53 -72.86 65.07
C LYS A 2 24.68 -72.27 64.23
N THR A 3 24.45 -71.96 62.95
CA THR A 3 25.54 -71.43 62.10
C THR A 3 25.19 -70.47 60.93
N PRO A 4 23.94 -70.24 60.48
CA PRO A 4 23.69 -69.22 59.42
C PRO A 4 23.36 -67.80 59.94
N LEU A 5 22.88 -67.64 61.19
CA LEU A 5 22.45 -66.33 61.73
C LEU A 5 23.63 -65.37 62.01
N LYS A 6 24.80 -65.88 62.40
CA LYS A 6 25.99 -65.04 62.68
C LYS A 6 26.64 -64.47 61.42
N THR A 7 26.57 -65.18 60.29
CA THR A 7 27.13 -64.72 59.00
C THR A 7 26.22 -63.70 58.33
N PHE A 8 24.90 -63.88 58.42
CA PHE A 8 23.92 -62.91 57.92
C PHE A 8 23.93 -61.61 58.74
N VAL A 9 24.07 -61.69 60.08
CA VAL A 9 24.24 -60.51 60.94
C VAL A 9 25.58 -59.80 60.69
N ARG A 10 26.68 -60.52 60.42
CA ARG A 10 27.96 -59.91 60.05
C ARG A 10 27.91 -59.24 58.66
N LEU A 11 27.28 -59.85 57.67
CA LEU A 11 27.09 -59.24 56.34
C LEU A 11 26.11 -58.06 56.39
N ALA A 12 25.05 -58.13 57.20
CA ALA A 12 24.14 -57.02 57.43
C ALA A 12 24.84 -55.88 58.19
N VAL A 13 25.67 -56.18 59.19
CA VAL A 13 26.46 -55.17 59.91
C VAL A 13 27.54 -54.57 59.01
N VAL A 14 28.22 -55.37 58.18
CA VAL A 14 29.21 -54.86 57.21
C VAL A 14 28.53 -54.06 56.11
N ALA A 15 27.36 -54.46 55.62
CA ALA A 15 26.56 -53.70 54.68
C ALA A 15 26.02 -52.40 55.31
N VAL A 16 25.56 -52.43 56.56
CA VAL A 16 25.14 -51.24 57.31
C VAL A 16 26.34 -50.33 57.58
N VAL A 17 27.51 -50.86 57.90
CA VAL A 17 28.75 -50.08 58.09
C VAL A 17 29.28 -49.53 56.76
N LEU A 18 29.17 -50.26 55.65
CA LEU A 18 29.51 -49.78 54.31
C LEU A 18 28.53 -48.72 53.82
N VAL A 19 27.23 -48.91 54.06
CA VAL A 19 26.20 -47.90 53.77
C VAL A 19 26.40 -46.69 54.67
N LEU A 20 26.72 -46.87 55.96
CA LEU A 20 27.00 -45.78 56.89
C LEU A 20 28.30 -45.07 56.52
N ALA A 21 29.35 -45.78 56.12
CA ALA A 21 30.60 -45.21 55.63
C ALA A 21 30.41 -44.51 54.28
N LEU A 22 29.56 -45.03 53.39
CA LEU A 22 29.18 -44.40 52.13
C LEU A 22 28.35 -43.15 52.38
N VAL A 23 27.41 -43.18 53.34
CA VAL A 23 26.60 -42.04 53.79
C VAL A 23 27.49 -40.99 54.48
N ILE A 24 28.46 -41.40 55.29
CA ILE A 24 29.44 -40.50 55.92
C ILE A 24 30.40 -39.93 54.88
N ALA A 25 30.83 -40.72 53.89
CA ALA A 25 31.69 -40.25 52.80
C ALA A 25 30.94 -39.31 51.85
N THR A 26 29.68 -39.60 51.50
CA THR A 26 28.83 -38.69 50.71
C THR A 26 28.44 -37.44 51.50
N ALA A 27 28.12 -37.56 52.79
CA ALA A 27 27.88 -36.42 53.66
C ALA A 27 29.15 -35.56 53.82
N GLY A 28 30.33 -36.17 54.00
CA GLY A 28 31.62 -35.49 54.06
C GLY A 28 32.00 -34.83 52.72
N MET A 29 31.65 -35.45 51.60
CA MET A 29 31.82 -34.90 50.25
C MET A 29 30.87 -33.71 50.00
N LEU A 30 29.62 -33.77 50.47
CA LEU A 30 28.63 -32.68 50.39
C LEU A 30 28.93 -31.53 51.35
N MET A 31 29.64 -31.78 52.45
CA MET A 31 30.13 -30.77 53.39
C MET A 31 31.42 -30.06 52.91
N SER A 32 32.16 -30.66 51.97
CA SER A 32 33.41 -30.13 51.44
C SER A 32 33.19 -29.24 50.23
N GLU A 33 33.45 -27.95 50.36
CA GLU A 33 33.33 -26.96 49.28
C GLU A 33 34.17 -27.35 48.03
N ARG A 34 35.39 -27.86 48.25
CA ARG A 34 36.28 -28.30 47.16
C ARG A 34 35.71 -29.50 46.40
N ALA A 35 35.10 -30.46 47.10
CA ALA A 35 34.55 -31.66 46.46
C ALA A 35 33.24 -31.37 45.71
N VAL A 36 32.39 -30.48 46.26
CA VAL A 36 31.16 -30.03 45.58
C VAL A 36 31.49 -29.28 44.30
N LYS A 37 32.43 -28.33 44.33
CA LYS A 37 32.86 -27.58 43.14
C LYS A 37 33.53 -28.44 42.07
N ALA A 38 34.38 -29.39 42.47
CA ALA A 38 35.17 -30.19 41.53
C ALA A 38 34.43 -31.40 40.94
N VAL A 39 33.44 -31.97 41.65
CA VAL A 39 32.81 -33.25 41.25
C VAL A 39 31.30 -33.15 41.08
N LEU A 40 30.60 -32.42 41.97
CA LEU A 40 29.14 -32.37 41.98
C LEU A 40 28.60 -31.36 40.96
N LEU A 41 29.08 -30.11 40.99
CA LEU A 41 28.60 -29.05 40.10
C LEU A 41 28.76 -29.35 38.61
N PRO A 42 29.89 -29.91 38.12
CA PRO A 42 30.01 -30.27 36.70
C PRO A 42 28.99 -31.32 36.28
N ARG A 43 28.77 -32.35 37.11
CA ARG A 43 27.79 -33.42 36.83
C ARG A 43 26.34 -32.93 36.86
N VAL A 44 26.01 -32.03 37.78
CA VAL A 44 24.67 -31.43 37.84
C VAL A 44 24.46 -30.47 36.66
N SER A 45 25.48 -29.70 36.28
CA SER A 45 25.43 -28.80 35.12
C SER A 45 25.26 -29.58 33.81
N ASP A 46 25.99 -30.69 33.63
CA ASP A 46 25.88 -31.59 32.47
C ASP A 46 24.52 -32.29 32.42
N ALA A 47 24.03 -32.78 33.57
CA ALA A 47 22.73 -33.46 33.65
C ALA A 47 21.54 -32.51 33.44
N ALA A 48 21.66 -31.26 33.88
CA ALA A 48 20.63 -30.25 33.75
C ALA A 48 20.72 -29.42 32.45
N GLY A 49 21.82 -29.54 31.70
CA GLY A 49 22.06 -28.78 30.48
C GLY A 49 22.18 -27.27 30.71
N ILE A 50 22.57 -26.85 31.91
CA ILE A 50 22.70 -25.45 32.35
C ILE A 50 24.01 -25.29 33.11
N ASP A 51 24.66 -24.14 32.95
CA ASP A 51 25.95 -23.84 33.58
C ASP A 51 25.70 -23.26 34.97
N ILE A 52 25.92 -24.07 36.03
CA ILE A 52 25.72 -23.67 37.42
C ILE A 52 27.08 -23.43 38.08
N ARG A 53 27.32 -22.20 38.52
CA ARG A 53 28.48 -21.79 39.30
C ARG A 53 28.06 -21.33 40.69
N VAL A 54 28.86 -21.67 41.70
CA VAL A 54 28.71 -21.16 43.07
C VAL A 54 30.08 -20.82 43.63
N ASP A 55 30.20 -19.67 44.31
CA ASP A 55 31.45 -19.19 44.92
C ASP A 55 31.67 -19.73 46.33
N GLY A 56 30.62 -20.13 47.04
CA GLY A 56 30.74 -20.72 48.36
C GLY A 56 29.58 -21.68 48.65
N TRP A 57 29.86 -22.76 49.37
CA TRP A 57 28.89 -23.79 49.69
C TRP A 57 28.98 -24.18 51.17
N ARG A 58 27.85 -24.12 51.86
CA ARG A 58 27.72 -24.56 53.25
C ARG A 58 26.47 -25.42 53.39
N PHE A 59 26.68 -26.71 53.62
CA PHE A 59 25.61 -27.66 53.81
C PHE A 59 25.70 -28.27 55.21
N THR A 60 24.66 -28.09 56.00
CA THR A 60 24.45 -28.80 57.27
C THR A 60 23.31 -29.80 57.05
N PRO A 61 23.61 -31.11 56.91
CA PRO A 61 22.66 -32.11 56.43
C PRO A 61 21.31 -32.11 57.15
N TRP A 62 21.31 -31.76 58.44
CA TRP A 62 20.16 -31.84 59.32
C TRP A 62 19.36 -30.54 59.43
N ALA A 63 19.85 -29.40 58.90
CA ALA A 63 19.30 -28.09 59.25
C ALA A 63 19.28 -27.04 58.13
N SER A 64 20.31 -26.94 57.29
CA SER A 64 20.38 -25.83 56.31
C SER A 64 21.28 -26.12 55.11
N LEU A 65 20.94 -25.48 54.00
CA LEU A 65 21.76 -25.36 52.82
C LEU A 65 21.95 -23.87 52.51
N ALA A 66 23.19 -23.40 52.40
CA ALA A 66 23.51 -22.04 52.03
C ALA A 66 24.57 -22.00 50.92
N VAL A 67 24.34 -21.14 49.94
CA VAL A 67 25.15 -20.97 48.73
C VAL A 67 25.50 -19.49 48.61
N ARG A 68 26.76 -19.17 48.28
CA ARG A 68 27.23 -17.81 47.97
C ARG A 68 27.65 -17.73 46.51
N GLY A 69 27.40 -16.58 45.87
CA GLY A 69 27.74 -16.32 44.47
C GLY A 69 27.11 -17.34 43.52
N LEU A 70 25.81 -17.58 43.65
CA LEU A 70 25.09 -18.49 42.75
C LEU A 70 24.94 -17.80 41.39
N SER A 71 25.35 -18.47 40.32
CA SER A 71 25.16 -18.04 38.94
C SER A 71 24.71 -19.22 38.10
N VAL A 72 23.58 -19.07 37.41
CA VAL A 72 23.02 -20.06 36.50
C VAL A 72 22.88 -19.41 35.12
N GLY A 73 23.46 -20.02 34.09
CA GLY A 73 23.45 -19.50 32.73
C GLY A 73 23.38 -20.60 31.67
N THR A 74 23.29 -20.19 30.41
CA THR A 74 23.26 -21.12 29.27
C THR A 74 24.68 -21.58 28.89
N PRO A 75 24.93 -22.87 28.63
CA PRO A 75 26.27 -23.35 28.25
C PRO A 75 26.75 -22.69 26.96
N GLY A 76 27.98 -22.12 26.95
CA GLY A 76 28.62 -21.56 25.76
C GLY A 76 28.65 -20.02 25.64
N GLY A 77 28.12 -19.27 26.62
CA GLY A 77 28.38 -17.82 26.75
C GLY A 77 27.81 -16.91 25.65
N GLY A 78 26.82 -17.38 24.87
CA GLY A 78 26.17 -16.57 23.85
C GLY A 78 25.32 -15.43 24.44
N ALA A 79 25.23 -14.31 23.72
CA ALA A 79 24.56 -13.06 24.12
C ALA A 79 23.00 -13.12 24.17
N THR A 80 22.41 -14.32 24.10
CA THR A 80 20.96 -14.54 24.18
C THR A 80 20.68 -15.66 25.18
N GLY A 81 20.06 -15.35 26.32
CA GLY A 81 19.79 -16.33 27.35
C GLY A 81 19.13 -15.74 28.60
N VAL A 82 18.58 -16.63 29.44
CA VAL A 82 18.14 -16.28 30.79
C VAL A 82 19.33 -16.47 31.72
N PHE A 83 19.75 -15.40 32.38
CA PHE A 83 20.82 -15.45 33.38
C PHE A 83 20.23 -15.20 34.76
N VAL A 84 20.49 -16.11 35.70
CA VAL A 84 20.08 -15.98 37.11
C VAL A 84 21.33 -15.85 37.95
N ARG A 85 21.43 -14.80 38.76
CA ARG A 85 22.51 -14.61 39.74
C ARG A 85 21.91 -14.35 41.11
N ALA A 86 22.63 -14.69 42.18
CA ALA A 86 22.30 -14.29 43.54
C ALA A 86 23.59 -14.21 44.37
N ALA A 87 23.76 -13.13 45.13
CA ALA A 87 24.90 -12.96 46.04
C ALA A 87 24.92 -14.06 47.11
N SER A 88 23.76 -14.41 47.64
CA SER A 88 23.58 -15.62 48.44
C SER A 88 22.16 -16.18 48.37
N ALA A 89 22.05 -17.49 48.58
CA ALA A 89 20.79 -18.21 48.69
C ALA A 89 20.88 -19.20 49.85
N SER A 90 19.92 -19.20 50.77
CA SER A 90 19.88 -20.14 51.87
C SER A 90 18.49 -20.70 52.11
N ILE A 91 18.44 -21.97 52.50
CA ILE A 91 17.23 -22.71 52.82
C ILE A 91 17.47 -23.41 54.17
N ALA A 92 16.63 -23.14 55.16
CA ALA A 92 16.60 -23.86 56.43
C ALA A 92 15.40 -24.82 56.44
N TYR A 93 15.62 -26.06 56.82
CA TYR A 93 14.63 -27.13 56.72
C TYR A 93 14.76 -28.15 57.85
N THR A 94 13.67 -28.87 58.15
CA THR A 94 13.72 -30.04 59.04
C THR A 94 13.89 -31.31 58.21
N LEU A 95 15.04 -31.99 58.31
CA LEU A 95 15.35 -33.13 57.43
C LEU A 95 14.32 -34.27 57.52
N SER A 96 13.83 -34.62 58.71
CA SER A 96 12.82 -35.67 58.89
C SER A 96 11.51 -35.35 58.18
N SER A 97 11.18 -34.07 58.01
CA SER A 97 9.95 -33.61 57.35
C SER A 97 10.01 -33.74 55.82
N LEU A 98 11.21 -33.65 55.23
CA LEU A 98 11.38 -33.77 53.77
C LEU A 98 11.05 -35.18 53.25
N PHE A 99 11.06 -36.18 54.15
CA PHE A 99 10.71 -37.58 53.83
C PHE A 99 9.31 -37.99 54.32
N SER A 100 8.62 -37.14 55.10
CA SER A 100 7.35 -37.48 55.77
C SER A 100 6.08 -37.12 54.97
N GLY A 101 6.22 -36.62 53.74
CA GLY A 101 5.09 -36.14 52.93
C GLY A 101 4.56 -34.75 53.33
N HIS A 102 5.05 -34.17 54.43
CA HIS A 102 4.74 -32.82 54.91
C HIS A 102 6.04 -32.03 55.14
N PRO A 103 6.72 -31.55 54.08
CA PRO A 103 7.97 -30.82 54.25
C PRO A 103 7.77 -29.51 55.01
N VAL A 104 8.67 -29.27 55.96
CA VAL A 104 8.75 -28.05 56.77
C VAL A 104 10.03 -27.30 56.42
N LEU A 105 9.85 -26.11 55.86
CA LEU A 105 10.89 -25.14 55.57
C LEU A 105 10.79 -23.99 56.57
N HIS A 106 11.85 -23.78 57.37
CA HIS A 106 11.90 -22.70 58.35
C HIS A 106 12.20 -21.36 57.68
N SER A 107 13.10 -21.33 56.70
CA SER A 107 13.38 -20.09 55.97
C SER A 107 13.88 -20.36 54.56
N ILE A 108 13.45 -19.53 53.61
CA ILE A 108 14.11 -19.36 52.31
C ILE A 108 14.57 -17.91 52.24
N GLU A 109 15.87 -17.68 52.12
CA GLU A 109 16.43 -16.33 52.03
C GLU A 109 17.30 -16.20 50.78
N LEU A 110 17.02 -15.18 49.96
CA LEU A 110 17.76 -14.80 48.76
C LEU A 110 18.26 -13.37 48.90
N ASP A 111 19.55 -13.15 48.65
CA ASP A 111 20.19 -11.85 48.72
C ASP A 111 20.70 -11.43 47.34
N GLU A 112 20.30 -10.24 46.91
CA GLU A 112 20.56 -9.64 45.60
C GLU A 112 20.34 -10.61 44.41
N PRO A 113 19.14 -11.24 44.28
CA PRO A 113 18.89 -12.09 43.13
C PRO A 113 18.64 -11.25 41.86
N GLU A 114 19.41 -11.51 40.82
CA GLU A 114 19.31 -10.87 39.50
C GLU A 114 18.82 -11.86 38.45
N LEU A 115 17.80 -11.48 37.68
CA LEU A 115 17.29 -12.20 36.53
C LEU A 115 17.37 -11.30 35.29
N ASP A 116 18.26 -11.60 34.35
CA ASP A 116 18.34 -10.87 33.08
C ASP A 116 17.81 -11.73 31.93
N MET A 117 16.91 -11.13 31.14
CA MET A 117 16.23 -11.75 30.00
C MET A 117 16.35 -10.82 28.79
N THR A 118 17.34 -11.06 27.93
CA THR A 118 17.55 -10.32 26.68
C THR A 118 17.13 -11.15 25.47
N LYS A 119 16.19 -10.66 24.65
CA LYS A 119 15.77 -11.30 23.39
C LYS A 119 16.12 -10.43 22.18
N PHE A 120 17.07 -10.81 21.30
CA PHE A 120 17.24 -10.19 19.95
C PHE A 120 18.03 -11.06 18.93
N PRO A 121 17.70 -11.07 17.61
CA PRO A 121 16.41 -11.03 16.91
C PRO A 121 15.99 -12.42 16.34
N ALA A 122 14.82 -12.47 15.72
CA ALA A 122 14.15 -13.65 15.18
C ALA A 122 14.95 -14.40 14.09
N ALA A 123 15.46 -15.59 14.43
CA ALA A 123 15.60 -16.66 13.45
C ALA A 123 14.25 -17.38 13.33
N ALA A 124 13.82 -17.66 12.09
CA ALA A 124 12.60 -18.39 11.78
C ALA A 124 12.45 -19.62 12.68
N PRO A 125 11.22 -19.97 13.12
CA PRO A 125 11.03 -21.08 14.04
C PRO A 125 11.59 -22.35 13.39
N ALA A 126 12.71 -22.85 13.91
CA ALA A 126 13.15 -24.19 13.61
C ALA A 126 12.03 -25.11 14.10
N GLU A 127 11.38 -25.80 13.16
CA GLU A 127 10.35 -26.80 13.42
C GLU A 127 10.89 -27.80 14.47
N ARG A 128 10.58 -27.56 15.74
CA ARG A 128 10.67 -28.61 16.75
C ARG A 128 9.51 -29.53 16.48
N GLY A 129 9.80 -30.59 15.71
CA GLY A 129 8.89 -31.69 15.45
C GLY A 129 8.17 -32.08 16.73
N THR A 130 6.88 -31.76 16.77
CA THR A 130 5.95 -32.29 17.75
C THR A 130 5.95 -33.80 17.53
N LYS A 131 6.67 -34.55 18.37
CA LYS A 131 6.37 -35.96 18.56
C LYS A 131 4.94 -36.00 19.08
N ALA A 132 4.02 -36.42 18.21
CA ALA A 132 2.66 -36.73 18.58
C ALA A 132 2.68 -37.66 19.81
N PRO A 133 1.85 -37.41 20.84
CA PRO A 133 1.59 -38.41 21.86
C PRO A 133 1.06 -39.65 21.14
N GLY A 134 1.76 -40.79 21.28
CA GLY A 134 1.29 -42.06 20.75
C GLY A 134 -0.11 -42.40 21.28
N PRO A 135 -0.92 -43.16 20.53
CA PRO A 135 -2.28 -43.48 20.91
C PRO A 135 -2.32 -44.17 22.28
N ALA A 136 -3.19 -43.66 23.16
CA ALA A 136 -3.41 -44.23 24.49
C ALA A 136 -3.92 -45.67 24.35
N ARG A 137 -3.30 -46.61 25.08
CA ARG A 137 -3.78 -47.99 25.19
C ARG A 137 -5.18 -48.00 25.86
N PRO A 138 -6.17 -48.71 25.30
CA PRO A 138 -7.47 -48.87 25.94
C PRO A 138 -7.31 -49.75 27.19
N GLY A 139 -7.72 -49.24 28.36
CA GLY A 139 -7.84 -50.05 29.58
C GLY A 139 -7.23 -49.46 30.86
N GLU A 140 -6.53 -48.33 30.81
CA GLU A 140 -6.02 -47.71 32.03
C GLU A 140 -7.03 -46.71 32.61
N PRO A 141 -7.49 -46.87 33.88
CA PRO A 141 -8.51 -46.02 34.45
C PRO A 141 -7.99 -44.58 34.57
N ARG A 142 -8.51 -43.67 33.74
CA ARG A 142 -8.35 -42.22 33.92
C ARG A 142 -9.26 -41.69 35.03
N GLY A 143 -9.08 -42.23 36.23
CA GLY A 143 -9.26 -41.46 37.43
C GLY A 143 -7.97 -40.68 37.63
N ARG A 144 -7.93 -39.42 37.19
CA ARG A 144 -6.87 -38.50 37.63
C ARG A 144 -7.10 -38.35 39.14
N LYS A 145 -6.47 -39.19 39.97
CA LYS A 145 -6.35 -38.94 41.40
C LYS A 145 -5.87 -37.50 41.48
N ARG A 146 -6.71 -36.60 42.01
CA ARG A 146 -6.28 -35.27 42.42
C ARG A 146 -4.98 -35.52 43.18
N SER A 147 -3.86 -35.03 42.65
CA SER A 147 -2.65 -34.91 43.45
C SER A 147 -3.12 -34.15 44.69
N GLY A 148 -3.23 -34.86 45.82
CA GLY A 148 -3.55 -34.22 47.09
C GLY A 148 -2.59 -33.06 47.27
N ALA A 149 -3.10 -31.94 47.76
CA ALA A 149 -2.31 -30.75 48.03
C ALA A 149 -1.02 -31.19 48.72
N PHE A 150 0.13 -30.94 48.10
CA PHE A 150 1.42 -31.24 48.71
C PHE A 150 1.58 -30.26 49.90
N PRO A 151 1.48 -30.73 51.14
CA PRO A 151 1.36 -29.86 52.30
C PRO A 151 2.76 -29.37 52.70
N LEU A 152 3.12 -28.19 52.19
CA LEU A 152 4.40 -27.52 52.49
C LEU A 152 4.20 -26.45 53.56
N THR A 153 4.91 -26.53 54.67
CA THR A 153 4.98 -25.43 55.66
C THR A 153 6.17 -24.55 55.35
N LEU A 154 5.97 -23.23 55.20
CA LEU A 154 7.03 -22.24 55.02
C LEU A 154 6.90 -21.14 56.08
N GLU A 155 7.78 -21.14 57.08
CA GLU A 155 7.67 -20.16 58.18
C GLU A 155 8.13 -18.76 57.76
N LYS A 156 9.13 -18.66 56.88
CA LYS A 156 9.72 -17.39 56.47
C LYS A 156 10.23 -17.42 55.02
N LEU A 157 9.91 -16.40 54.24
CA LEU A 157 10.49 -16.13 52.91
C LEU A 157 11.03 -14.72 52.87
N VAL A 158 12.31 -14.56 52.52
CA VAL A 158 12.96 -13.24 52.38
C VAL A 158 13.68 -13.15 51.04
N ILE A 159 13.41 -12.10 50.29
CA ILE A 159 14.20 -11.66 49.15
C ILE A 159 14.68 -10.24 49.44
N ARG A 160 15.98 -9.98 49.34
CA ARG A 160 16.57 -8.65 49.54
C ARG A 160 17.13 -8.13 48.22
N ASN A 161 16.78 -6.91 47.86
CA ASN A 161 17.35 -6.17 46.72
C ASN A 161 17.41 -6.94 45.40
N GLY A 162 16.35 -7.68 45.05
CA GLY A 162 16.28 -8.39 43.78
C GLY A 162 16.10 -7.46 42.57
N SER A 163 16.49 -7.93 41.39
CA SER A 163 16.28 -7.24 40.13
C SER A 163 15.90 -8.19 38.99
N VAL A 164 14.97 -7.78 38.14
CA VAL A 164 14.58 -8.47 36.92
C VAL A 164 14.68 -7.48 35.76
N ARG A 165 15.39 -7.82 34.69
CA ARG A 165 15.45 -7.02 33.47
C ARG A 165 14.93 -7.83 32.29
N ILE A 166 14.04 -7.23 31.52
CA ILE A 166 13.49 -7.78 30.28
C ILE A 166 13.71 -6.76 29.17
N GLN A 167 14.44 -7.15 28.11
CA GLN A 167 14.65 -6.32 26.93
C GLN A 167 14.10 -7.03 25.69
N ASP A 168 13.05 -6.44 25.09
CA ASP A 168 12.26 -7.04 24.00
C ASP A 168 12.33 -6.28 22.68
N THR A 169 12.68 -4.97 22.67
CA THR A 169 13.24 -4.14 21.56
C THR A 169 14.26 -3.14 22.08
N PRO A 170 15.18 -2.60 21.24
CA PRO A 170 16.00 -1.46 21.65
C PRO A 170 15.14 -0.32 22.24
N ASP A 171 13.89 -0.19 21.78
CA ASP A 171 12.93 0.83 22.18
C ASP A 171 11.86 0.34 23.19
N ALA A 172 11.88 -0.95 23.57
CA ALA A 172 10.96 -1.54 24.53
C ALA A 172 11.71 -2.37 25.58
N SER A 173 11.84 -1.79 26.76
CA SER A 173 12.52 -2.40 27.90
C SER A 173 11.70 -2.25 29.17
N CYS A 174 11.73 -3.28 30.01
CA CYS A 174 11.13 -3.29 31.33
C CYS A 174 12.17 -3.75 32.34
N ALA A 175 12.38 -2.98 33.41
CA ALA A 175 13.27 -3.36 34.48
C ALA A 175 12.55 -3.22 35.82
N LEU A 176 12.62 -4.25 36.65
CA LEU A 176 12.14 -4.27 38.01
C LEU A 176 13.37 -4.32 38.92
N THR A 177 13.53 -3.38 39.83
CA THR A 177 14.71 -3.24 40.69
C THR A 177 14.32 -3.02 42.15
N ALA A 178 15.28 -3.14 43.05
CA ALA A 178 15.08 -2.99 44.50
C ALA A 178 13.92 -3.87 45.05
N VAL A 179 13.79 -5.09 44.52
CA VAL A 179 12.73 -6.02 44.89
C VAL A 179 13.00 -6.58 46.27
N ASN A 180 12.15 -6.25 47.24
CA ASN A 180 12.21 -6.84 48.56
C ASN A 180 10.93 -7.62 48.84
N VAL A 181 11.06 -8.89 49.21
CA VAL A 181 9.95 -9.74 49.64
C VAL A 181 10.21 -10.14 51.09
N ALA A 182 9.22 -9.97 51.96
CA ALA A 182 9.23 -10.53 53.30
C ALA A 182 7.87 -11.17 53.54
N ALA A 183 7.83 -12.48 53.73
CA ALA A 183 6.62 -13.19 54.10
C ALA A 183 6.87 -14.08 55.32
N THR A 184 5.91 -14.14 56.23
CA THR A 184 5.97 -14.90 57.48
C THR A 184 4.73 -15.75 57.67
N ASP A 185 4.87 -16.83 58.45
CA ASP A 185 3.78 -17.64 58.98
C ASP A 185 2.90 -18.31 57.90
N ILE A 186 3.48 -18.72 56.76
CA ILE A 186 2.78 -19.45 55.68
C ILE A 186 2.62 -20.93 56.10
N ALA A 187 1.69 -21.17 57.02
CA ALA A 187 1.38 -22.48 57.56
C ALA A 187 -0.12 -22.63 57.88
N PRO A 188 -0.66 -23.86 57.93
CA PRO A 188 -2.01 -24.10 58.44
C PRO A 188 -2.21 -23.53 59.85
N MET A 189 -3.41 -23.01 60.13
CA MET A 189 -3.82 -22.39 61.40
C MET A 189 -2.96 -21.19 61.85
N ARG A 190 -2.36 -20.47 60.90
CA ARG A 190 -1.58 -19.25 61.15
C ARG A 190 -2.09 -18.10 60.29
N ASN A 191 -1.82 -16.88 60.74
CA ASN A 191 -2.09 -15.66 59.98
C ASN A 191 -0.81 -15.25 59.28
N ALA A 192 -0.74 -15.48 57.98
CA ALA A 192 0.41 -15.09 57.19
C ALA A 192 0.35 -13.61 56.80
N SER A 193 1.52 -13.00 56.78
CA SER A 193 1.72 -11.66 56.25
C SER A 193 2.80 -11.68 55.19
N ALA A 194 2.64 -10.91 54.13
CA ALA A 194 3.63 -10.71 53.11
C ALA A 194 3.71 -9.25 52.68
N LEU A 195 4.92 -8.74 52.51
CA LEU A 195 5.22 -7.44 51.93
C LEU A 195 6.17 -7.65 50.75
N LEU A 196 5.77 -7.16 49.58
CA LEU A 196 6.58 -7.07 48.37
C LEU A 196 6.74 -5.58 48.03
N THR A 197 7.96 -5.11 47.88
CA THR A 197 8.25 -3.75 47.39
C THR A 197 9.21 -3.82 46.21
N GLY A 198 9.17 -2.82 45.34
CA GLY A 198 10.08 -2.73 44.21
C GLY A 198 9.90 -1.43 43.44
N VAL A 199 10.78 -1.20 42.47
CA VAL A 199 10.72 -0.06 41.55
C VAL A 199 10.69 -0.58 40.12
N LEU A 200 9.64 -0.27 39.39
CA LEU A 200 9.45 -0.63 37.99
C LEU A 200 9.86 0.53 37.08
N ALA A 201 10.75 0.28 36.12
CA ALA A 201 11.07 1.21 35.04
C ALA A 201 10.57 0.62 33.72
N VAL A 202 9.84 1.42 32.95
CA VAL A 202 9.20 1.00 31.70
C VAL A 202 9.49 2.04 30.63
N ARG A 203 10.04 1.59 29.50
CA ARG A 203 10.10 2.39 28.28
C ARG A 203 9.24 1.71 27.23
N MET A 204 8.15 2.36 26.83
CA MET A 204 7.21 1.89 25.82
C MET A 204 7.00 2.99 24.79
N SER A 205 7.53 2.82 23.58
CA SER A 205 7.44 3.81 22.49
C SER A 205 8.07 5.18 22.83
N SER A 206 7.91 6.17 21.96
CA SER A 206 8.36 7.56 22.20
C SER A 206 7.49 8.33 23.18
N ASN A 207 6.28 7.85 23.52
CA ASN A 207 5.26 8.68 24.18
C ASN A 207 5.13 8.43 25.69
N VAL A 208 5.54 7.27 26.21
CA VAL A 208 5.45 6.97 27.65
C VAL A 208 6.79 6.45 28.16
N VAL A 209 7.40 7.23 29.06
CA VAL A 209 8.68 6.91 29.70
C VAL A 209 8.48 6.93 31.20
N ILE A 210 8.61 5.78 31.85
CA ILE A 210 8.53 5.63 33.29
C ILE A 210 9.93 5.27 33.78
N ASP A 211 10.64 6.25 34.32
CA ASP A 211 12.00 6.08 34.84
C ASP A 211 12.00 5.35 36.18
N ALA A 212 11.00 5.60 37.03
CA ALA A 212 10.79 4.88 38.28
C ALA A 212 9.32 4.87 38.69
N LEU A 213 8.76 3.68 38.93
CA LEU A 213 7.43 3.46 39.49
C LEU A 213 7.60 2.59 40.75
N PRO A 214 7.81 3.22 41.92
CA PRO A 214 7.85 2.54 43.19
C PRO A 214 6.49 1.92 43.53
N PHE A 215 6.49 0.68 44.00
CA PHE A 215 5.29 0.02 44.48
C PHE A 215 5.51 -0.76 45.77
N ALA A 216 4.43 -0.91 46.53
CA ALA A 216 4.35 -1.74 47.73
C ALA A 216 3.07 -2.57 47.69
N LEU A 217 3.21 -3.89 47.70
CA LEU A 217 2.16 -4.88 47.77
C LEU A 217 2.19 -5.54 49.16
N GLN A 218 1.15 -5.32 49.95
CA GLN A 218 0.92 -5.99 51.22
C GLN A 218 -0.17 -7.05 51.03
N ALA A 219 0.08 -8.26 51.54
CA ALA A 219 -0.89 -9.34 51.56
C ALA A 219 -1.01 -9.91 52.99
N GLN A 220 -2.24 -10.20 53.41
CA GLN A 220 -2.56 -10.87 54.66
C GLN A 220 -3.49 -12.03 54.36
N ALA A 221 -3.24 -13.18 54.98
CA ALA A 221 -3.97 -14.40 54.72
C ALA A 221 -4.17 -15.18 56.02
N ASP A 222 -5.42 -15.44 56.40
CA ASP A 222 -5.73 -16.31 57.53
C ASP A 222 -5.88 -17.75 57.03
N PHE A 223 -4.93 -18.63 57.34
CA PHE A 223 -4.97 -20.02 56.92
C PHE A 223 -5.72 -20.88 57.95
N ALA A 224 -6.72 -21.63 57.48
CA ALA A 224 -7.44 -22.61 58.31
C ALA A 224 -6.65 -23.94 58.37
N GLU A 225 -7.30 -25.10 58.33
CA GLU A 225 -6.65 -26.42 58.36
C GLU A 225 -5.71 -26.71 57.16
N SER A 226 -5.62 -25.81 56.18
CA SER A 226 -4.78 -25.96 54.99
C SER A 226 -4.19 -24.62 54.55
N ILE A 227 -3.23 -24.64 53.62
CA ILE A 227 -2.59 -23.45 53.01
C ILE A 227 -3.54 -22.74 52.01
N GLN A 228 -4.83 -23.07 52.03
CA GLN A 228 -5.85 -22.31 51.33
C GLN A 228 -6.42 -21.27 52.30
N PRO A 229 -6.31 -19.96 51.99
CA PRO A 229 -6.71 -18.91 52.92
C PRO A 229 -8.24 -18.89 53.13
N GLY A 230 -8.65 -18.72 54.38
CA GLY A 230 -10.03 -18.50 54.80
C GLY A 230 -10.45 -17.03 54.64
N VAL A 231 -9.55 -16.11 54.95
CA VAL A 231 -9.66 -14.68 54.63
C VAL A 231 -8.39 -14.26 53.91
N PHE A 232 -8.52 -13.44 52.87
CA PHE A 232 -7.41 -12.93 52.10
C PHE A 232 -7.61 -11.44 51.84
N THR A 233 -6.63 -10.63 52.24
CA THR A 233 -6.60 -9.19 51.97
C THR A 233 -5.31 -8.83 51.26
N THR A 234 -5.40 -8.07 50.18
CA THR A 234 -4.24 -7.59 49.42
C THR A 234 -4.38 -6.09 49.21
N THR A 235 -3.33 -5.33 49.41
CA THR A 235 -3.26 -3.89 49.10
C THR A 235 -2.00 -3.61 48.30
N LEU A 236 -2.13 -3.05 47.11
CA LEU A 236 -1.05 -2.50 46.30
C LEU A 236 -1.13 -0.98 46.37
N LEU A 237 0.01 -0.33 46.54
CA LEU A 237 0.16 1.12 46.42
C LEU A 237 1.32 1.42 45.47
N ILE A 238 1.10 2.35 44.56
CA ILE A 238 2.07 2.94 43.63
C ILE A 238 2.05 4.44 43.90
N SER A 239 3.21 5.05 44.11
CA SER A 239 3.33 6.49 44.37
C SER A 239 4.74 6.99 44.05
N ASN A 240 4.92 8.31 43.93
CA ASN A 240 6.21 8.95 43.59
C ASN A 240 6.76 8.45 42.24
N VAL A 241 5.90 8.42 41.21
CA VAL A 241 6.29 7.93 39.88
C VAL A 241 7.14 8.99 39.18
N ALA A 242 8.40 8.67 38.88
CA ALA A 242 9.24 9.50 38.04
C ALA A 242 9.06 9.07 36.58
N GLY A 243 8.60 9.98 35.72
CA GLY A 243 8.40 9.70 34.31
C GLY A 243 7.48 10.71 33.64
N ARG A 244 7.25 10.50 32.35
CA ARG A 244 6.43 11.35 31.49
C ARG A 244 5.50 10.53 30.58
N ALA A 245 4.30 11.05 30.37
CA ALA A 245 3.41 10.66 29.29
C ALA A 245 3.21 11.87 28.36
N GLU A 246 3.75 11.79 27.15
CA GLU A 246 3.90 12.91 26.23
C GLU A 246 4.65 14.08 26.88
N ALA A 247 3.99 15.22 27.10
CA ALA A 247 4.54 16.41 27.77
C ALA A 247 4.12 16.52 29.26
N LEU A 248 3.42 15.51 29.79
CA LEU A 248 2.90 15.52 31.17
C LEU A 248 3.83 14.74 32.11
N ASP A 249 4.18 15.36 33.23
CA ASP A 249 4.92 14.70 34.32
C ASP A 249 3.99 13.77 35.13
N LEU A 250 4.53 12.62 35.55
CA LEU A 250 3.81 11.60 36.32
C LEU A 250 4.12 11.65 37.83
N ASP A 251 4.80 12.68 38.32
CA ASP A 251 5.25 12.82 39.72
C ASP A 251 4.13 12.73 40.78
N THR A 252 2.94 13.24 40.45
CA THR A 252 1.74 13.18 41.29
C THR A 252 0.87 11.94 41.05
N PHE A 253 1.30 11.01 40.18
CA PHE A 253 0.57 9.78 39.90
C PHE A 253 0.60 8.85 41.11
N VAL A 254 -0.59 8.45 41.56
CA VAL A 254 -0.78 7.45 42.62
C VAL A 254 -1.77 6.43 42.10
N ALA A 255 -1.45 5.14 42.25
CA ALA A 255 -2.40 4.07 41.97
C ALA A 255 -2.48 3.11 43.14
N GLY A 256 -3.70 2.66 43.44
CA GLY A 256 -3.96 1.75 44.55
C GLY A 256 -4.82 0.59 44.08
N MET A 257 -4.56 -0.61 44.59
CA MET A 257 -5.48 -1.75 44.48
C MET A 257 -5.72 -2.33 45.87
N ARG A 258 -6.96 -2.70 46.18
CA ARG A 258 -7.32 -3.42 47.40
C ARG A 258 -8.26 -4.56 47.06
N LEU A 259 -7.94 -5.76 47.53
CA LEU A 259 -8.77 -6.95 47.37
C LEU A 259 -9.03 -7.55 48.74
N GLU A 260 -10.30 -7.78 49.07
CA GLU A 260 -10.76 -8.47 50.26
C GLU A 260 -11.68 -9.61 49.83
N ALA A 261 -11.26 -10.83 50.16
CA ALA A 261 -11.99 -12.03 49.87
C ALA A 261 -12.07 -12.95 51.10
N ARG A 262 -13.20 -13.63 51.26
CA ARG A 262 -13.44 -14.61 52.33
C ARG A 262 -13.95 -15.90 51.72
N LYS A 263 -13.33 -17.02 52.07
CA LYS A 263 -13.80 -18.36 51.75
C LYS A 263 -14.93 -18.74 52.72
N ALA A 264 -16.11 -19.00 52.18
CA ALA A 264 -17.27 -19.53 52.89
C ALA A 264 -17.27 -21.08 52.86
N PRO A 265 -18.06 -21.74 53.72
CA PRO A 265 -18.27 -23.20 53.65
C PRO A 265 -18.73 -23.63 52.25
N GLY A 266 -18.34 -24.83 51.82
CA GLY A 266 -18.73 -25.35 50.50
C GLY A 266 -17.88 -24.85 49.31
N GLY A 267 -16.72 -24.25 49.55
CA GLY A 267 -15.79 -23.89 48.47
C GLY A 267 -16.16 -22.63 47.68
N VAL A 268 -17.01 -21.78 48.25
CA VAL A 268 -17.38 -20.47 47.70
C VAL A 268 -16.41 -19.41 48.22
N ILE A 269 -15.85 -18.60 47.33
CA ILE A 269 -15.04 -17.42 47.68
C ILE A 269 -15.90 -16.18 47.46
N ASN A 270 -16.17 -15.42 48.52
CA ASN A 270 -16.89 -14.16 48.46
C ASN A 270 -15.87 -13.01 48.42
N VAL A 271 -15.89 -12.23 47.34
CA VAL A 271 -15.12 -11.00 47.17
C VAL A 271 -15.98 -9.85 47.67
N SER A 272 -15.75 -9.43 48.91
CA SER A 272 -16.50 -8.35 49.56
C SER A 272 -16.08 -6.96 49.05
N ARG A 273 -14.83 -6.82 48.61
CA ARG A 273 -14.30 -5.57 48.05
C ARG A 273 -13.09 -5.85 47.17
N GLY A 274 -13.21 -5.64 45.86
CA GLY A 274 -12.07 -5.44 44.96
C GLY A 274 -12.12 -4.01 44.44
N THR A 275 -11.12 -3.19 44.69
CA THR A 275 -11.08 -1.79 44.21
C THR A 275 -9.70 -1.50 43.63
N THR A 276 -9.65 -0.89 42.46
CA THR A 276 -8.43 -0.32 41.86
C THR A 276 -8.71 1.15 41.58
N SER A 277 -7.77 2.02 41.87
CA SER A 277 -7.94 3.46 41.71
C SER A 277 -6.68 4.14 41.23
N ILE A 278 -6.85 5.25 40.51
CA ILE A 278 -5.79 6.10 40.01
C ILE A 278 -6.12 7.53 40.43
N ASP A 279 -5.18 8.16 41.13
CA ASP A 279 -5.17 9.55 41.53
C ASP A 279 -4.04 10.27 40.78
N TRP A 280 -4.28 11.49 40.28
CA TRP A 280 -3.26 12.33 39.64
C TRP A 280 -3.59 13.80 39.90
N ASP A 281 -2.56 14.61 40.20
CA ASP A 281 -2.69 16.02 40.59
C ASP A 281 -3.70 16.25 41.75
N GLY A 282 -3.71 15.33 42.72
CA GLY A 282 -4.58 15.41 43.89
C GLY A 282 -6.04 15.03 43.66
N ALA A 283 -6.43 14.58 42.47
CA ALA A 283 -7.80 14.16 42.14
C ALA A 283 -7.89 12.69 41.72
N ARG A 284 -8.99 12.02 42.09
CA ARG A 284 -9.34 10.67 41.63
C ARG A 284 -9.75 10.71 40.17
N VAL A 285 -8.91 10.17 39.29
CA VAL A 285 -9.13 10.19 37.83
C VAL A 285 -9.73 8.89 37.31
N ALA A 286 -9.51 7.75 37.97
CA ALA A 286 -10.19 6.50 37.66
C ALA A 286 -10.39 5.61 38.88
N GLU A 287 -11.47 4.83 38.87
CA GLU A 287 -11.78 3.81 39.86
C GLU A 287 -12.49 2.62 39.22
N LEU A 288 -12.06 1.42 39.56
CA LEU A 288 -12.73 0.17 39.24
C LEU A 288 -13.08 -0.50 40.56
N SER A 289 -14.32 -0.91 40.75
CA SER A 289 -14.72 -1.75 41.88
C SER A 289 -15.41 -3.03 41.39
N ALA A 290 -15.15 -4.13 42.07
CA ALA A 290 -15.71 -5.43 41.76
C ALA A 290 -16.09 -6.16 43.06
N THR A 291 -17.27 -6.77 43.06
CA THR A 291 -17.78 -7.60 44.15
C THR A 291 -18.47 -8.82 43.59
N GLY A 292 -18.48 -9.93 44.33
CA GLY A 292 -19.13 -11.13 43.85
C GLY A 292 -18.67 -12.40 44.52
N ILE A 293 -19.02 -13.53 43.91
CA ILE A 293 -18.72 -14.87 44.38
C ILE A 293 -18.04 -15.69 43.28
N VAL A 294 -17.14 -16.55 43.70
CA VAL A 294 -16.54 -17.62 42.90
C VAL A 294 -16.84 -18.94 43.59
N ASP A 295 -17.74 -19.73 43.02
CA ASP A 295 -18.04 -21.08 43.49
C ASP A 295 -17.11 -22.07 42.78
N MET A 296 -16.16 -22.62 43.52
CA MET A 296 -15.17 -23.55 42.98
C MET A 296 -15.74 -24.95 42.74
N ILE A 297 -16.90 -25.30 43.32
CA ILE A 297 -17.54 -26.60 43.14
C ILE A 297 -18.43 -26.57 41.90
N GLU A 298 -19.32 -25.58 41.81
CA GLU A 298 -20.19 -25.39 40.64
C GLU A 298 -19.45 -24.80 39.43
N SER A 299 -18.18 -24.43 39.60
CA SER A 299 -17.39 -23.66 38.63
C SER A 299 -18.20 -22.47 38.10
N ARG A 300 -18.71 -21.67 39.03
CA ARG A 300 -19.58 -20.53 38.76
C ARG A 300 -18.93 -19.24 39.26
N ILE A 301 -19.02 -18.19 38.45
CA ILE A 301 -18.57 -16.84 38.79
C ILE A 301 -19.79 -15.94 38.67
N ALA A 302 -20.14 -15.22 39.73
CA ALA A 302 -21.21 -14.23 39.69
C ALA A 302 -20.78 -12.95 40.40
N GLY A 303 -20.93 -11.79 39.78
CA GLY A 303 -20.47 -10.55 40.38
C GLY A 303 -20.91 -9.30 39.64
N ALA A 304 -20.67 -8.17 40.30
CA ALA A 304 -20.85 -6.84 39.76
C ALA A 304 -19.51 -6.14 39.63
N THR A 305 -19.33 -5.34 38.58
CA THR A 305 -18.17 -4.49 38.35
C THR A 305 -18.66 -3.07 38.03
N LEU A 306 -18.09 -2.07 38.69
CA LEU A 306 -18.30 -0.66 38.40
C LEU A 306 -16.97 -0.08 37.94
N VAL A 307 -17.00 0.76 36.91
CA VAL A 307 -15.85 1.52 36.41
C VAL A 307 -16.27 2.98 36.34
N HIS A 308 -15.44 3.85 36.90
CA HIS A 308 -15.57 5.29 36.83
C HIS A 308 -14.27 5.88 36.30
N VAL A 309 -14.35 6.75 35.31
CA VAL A 309 -13.24 7.49 34.73
C VAL A 309 -13.64 8.96 34.71
N ALA A 310 -12.97 9.77 35.52
CA ALA A 310 -13.19 11.20 35.59
C ALA A 310 -12.43 11.93 34.49
N ARG A 311 -12.85 13.17 34.24
CA ARG A 311 -12.20 14.06 33.26
C ARG A 311 -10.79 14.38 33.71
N SER A 312 -9.81 14.11 32.86
CA SER A 312 -8.41 14.41 33.15
C SER A 312 -7.60 14.56 31.88
N ARG A 313 -6.63 15.48 31.92
CA ARG A 313 -5.63 15.65 30.85
C ARG A 313 -4.69 14.45 30.74
N LEU A 314 -4.52 13.69 31.82
CA LEU A 314 -3.68 12.50 31.88
C LEU A 314 -4.03 11.50 30.76
N TRP A 315 -5.32 11.33 30.46
CA TRP A 315 -5.77 10.36 29.45
C TRP A 315 -5.24 10.65 28.05
N GLN A 316 -5.05 11.93 27.71
CA GLN A 316 -4.53 12.30 26.39
C GLN A 316 -3.09 11.84 26.19
N GLY A 317 -2.28 11.77 27.25
CA GLY A 317 -0.89 11.30 27.16
C GLY A 317 -0.75 9.83 26.75
N PHE A 318 -1.86 9.06 26.81
CA PHE A 318 -1.93 7.66 26.35
C PHE A 318 -2.51 7.51 24.94
N VAL A 319 -2.91 8.61 24.29
CA VAL A 319 -3.44 8.61 22.92
C VAL A 319 -2.34 9.06 21.95
N PRO A 320 -2.10 8.33 20.85
CA PRO A 320 -1.15 8.77 19.82
C PRO A 320 -1.49 10.16 19.27
N PRO A 321 -0.50 11.06 19.04
CA PRO A 321 -0.75 12.42 18.55
C PRO A 321 -1.49 12.50 17.21
N ASP A 322 -1.37 11.47 16.38
CA ASP A 322 -1.98 11.33 15.04
C ASP A 322 -3.37 10.65 15.06
N ALA A 323 -3.87 10.24 16.22
CA ALA A 323 -5.16 9.56 16.34
C ALA A 323 -6.37 10.45 16.01
N GLY A 324 -6.20 11.78 16.03
CA GLY A 324 -7.27 12.72 15.68
C GLY A 324 -8.36 12.87 16.75
N VAL A 325 -8.20 12.29 17.94
CA VAL A 325 -9.18 12.31 19.05
C VAL A 325 -8.65 13.15 20.23
N ASP A 326 -9.53 13.95 20.83
CA ASP A 326 -9.26 14.73 22.06
C ASP A 326 -10.12 14.21 23.21
N ILE A 327 -9.48 13.51 24.15
CA ILE A 327 -10.14 12.87 25.30
C ILE A 327 -9.86 13.56 26.64
N ARG A 328 -9.26 14.75 26.66
CA ARG A 328 -8.92 15.47 27.91
C ARG A 328 -10.13 15.78 28.80
N GLU A 329 -11.28 15.97 28.17
CA GLU A 329 -12.55 16.29 28.85
C GLU A 329 -13.50 15.09 28.92
N THR A 330 -13.05 13.91 28.47
CA THR A 330 -13.87 12.71 28.42
C THR A 330 -14.01 12.12 29.81
N SER A 331 -15.23 11.71 30.16
CA SER A 331 -15.49 10.87 31.34
C SER A 331 -16.23 9.60 30.91
N ALA A 332 -16.09 8.53 31.67
CA ALA A 332 -16.78 7.28 31.40
C ALA A 332 -17.25 6.60 32.68
N ASP A 333 -18.43 6.02 32.64
CA ASP A 333 -19.01 5.23 33.72
C ASP A 333 -19.53 3.92 33.14
N MET A 334 -19.31 2.81 33.83
CA MET A 334 -19.81 1.50 33.43
C MET A 334 -20.24 0.70 34.64
N ALA A 335 -21.40 0.06 34.58
CA ALA A 335 -21.80 -0.97 35.52
C ALA A 335 -22.08 -2.27 34.76
N LEU A 336 -21.49 -3.37 35.24
CA LEU A 336 -21.60 -4.69 34.67
C LEU A 336 -22.03 -5.67 35.75
N GLN A 337 -22.97 -6.55 35.41
CA GLN A 337 -23.33 -7.72 36.18
C GLN A 337 -23.10 -8.94 35.30
N ALA A 338 -22.41 -9.95 35.83
CA ALA A 338 -22.12 -11.17 35.09
C ALA A 338 -22.38 -12.39 35.97
N ASN A 339 -22.88 -13.45 35.36
CA ASN A 339 -23.07 -14.75 35.97
C ASN A 339 -22.71 -15.82 34.94
N VAL A 340 -21.58 -16.49 35.15
CA VAL A 340 -21.00 -17.48 34.25
C VAL A 340 -20.93 -18.81 34.98
N SER A 341 -21.45 -19.88 34.37
CA SER A 341 -21.31 -21.25 34.86
C SER A 341 -20.62 -22.11 33.81
N PHE A 342 -19.41 -22.59 34.13
CA PHE A 342 -18.65 -23.47 33.25
C PHE A 342 -19.19 -24.90 33.25
N VAL A 343 -19.86 -25.33 34.33
CA VAL A 343 -20.52 -26.65 34.39
C VAL A 343 -21.80 -26.67 33.55
N ARG A 344 -22.61 -25.61 33.62
CA ARG A 344 -23.83 -25.50 32.82
C ARG A 344 -23.55 -25.05 31.38
N SER A 345 -22.34 -24.56 31.10
CA SER A 345 -21.99 -23.92 29.84
C SER A 345 -22.89 -22.74 29.53
N THR A 346 -23.16 -21.90 30.53
CA THR A 346 -24.00 -20.71 30.39
C THR A 346 -23.29 -19.43 30.83
N ALA A 347 -23.63 -18.32 30.20
CA ALA A 347 -23.23 -16.99 30.65
C ALA A 347 -24.40 -16.02 30.48
N ALA A 348 -24.69 -15.28 31.54
CA ALA A 348 -25.63 -14.17 31.56
C ALA A 348 -24.86 -12.90 31.91
N CYS A 349 -25.07 -11.84 31.16
CA CYS A 349 -24.42 -10.57 31.43
C CYS A 349 -25.34 -9.41 31.09
N ALA A 350 -25.43 -8.45 32.01
CA ALA A 350 -26.16 -7.22 31.79
C ALA A 350 -25.32 -6.04 32.26
N GLY A 351 -25.42 -4.91 31.56
CA GLY A 351 -24.66 -3.74 31.93
C GLY A 351 -25.14 -2.48 31.24
N ASN A 352 -24.67 -1.36 31.77
CA ASN A 352 -24.78 -0.06 31.13
C ASN A 352 -23.41 0.62 31.10
N ALA A 353 -23.20 1.46 30.11
CA ALA A 353 -22.03 2.31 30.02
C ALA A 353 -22.41 3.68 29.46
N THR A 354 -21.80 4.72 30.01
CA THR A 354 -21.90 6.08 29.48
C THR A 354 -20.50 6.63 29.28
N VAL A 355 -20.27 7.28 28.15
CA VAL A 355 -19.05 8.02 27.87
C VAL A 355 -19.50 9.42 27.50
N ARG A 356 -18.98 10.43 28.19
CA ARG A 356 -19.36 11.83 27.98
C ARG A 356 -18.19 12.61 27.41
N ARG A 357 -18.50 13.54 26.52
CA ARG A 357 -17.61 14.58 25.98
C ARG A 357 -16.42 14.09 25.14
N VAL A 358 -16.59 13.04 24.34
CA VAL A 358 -15.56 12.59 23.39
C VAL A 358 -15.34 13.66 22.32
N GLY A 359 -14.14 14.26 22.28
CA GLY A 359 -13.76 15.28 21.31
C GLY A 359 -12.98 14.73 20.14
N PHE A 360 -12.97 15.48 19.03
CA PHE A 360 -12.16 15.20 17.85
C PHE A 360 -11.32 16.44 17.51
N THR A 361 -10.24 16.25 16.76
CA THR A 361 -9.46 17.36 16.19
C THR A 361 -9.71 17.46 14.69
N VAL A 362 -9.77 18.66 14.14
CA VAL A 362 -9.93 18.97 12.72
C VAL A 362 -8.82 19.95 12.37
N ASP A 363 -7.97 19.60 11.40
CA ASP A 363 -6.79 20.40 11.03
C ASP A 363 -5.92 20.85 12.23
N GLY A 364 -5.70 19.95 13.20
CA GLY A 364 -4.94 20.23 14.43
C GLY A 364 -5.68 21.09 15.46
N THR A 365 -6.92 21.50 15.19
CA THR A 365 -7.75 22.32 16.08
C THR A 365 -8.87 21.48 16.67
N ARG A 366 -9.27 21.71 17.92
CA ARG A 366 -10.37 20.94 18.52
C ARG A 366 -11.69 21.21 17.80
N ALA A 367 -12.42 20.16 17.42
CA ALA A 367 -13.77 20.24 16.90
C ALA A 367 -14.72 20.84 17.94
N ALA A 368 -15.68 21.65 17.51
CA ALA A 368 -16.50 22.47 18.40
C ALA A 368 -17.50 21.66 19.25
N GLN A 369 -17.88 20.44 18.85
CA GLN A 369 -18.98 19.70 19.47
C GLN A 369 -18.55 18.27 19.81
N PRO A 370 -18.46 17.91 21.11
CA PRO A 370 -18.14 16.56 21.50
C PRO A 370 -19.37 15.63 21.39
N ILE A 371 -19.12 14.33 21.42
CA ILE A 371 -20.13 13.27 21.38
C ILE A 371 -20.25 12.61 22.76
N ASP A 372 -21.48 12.43 23.22
CA ASP A 372 -21.84 11.59 24.35
C ASP A 372 -22.35 10.24 23.83
N ALA A 373 -21.97 9.14 24.45
CA ALA A 373 -22.38 7.79 24.11
C ALA A 373 -23.00 7.12 25.34
N GLU A 374 -24.15 6.49 25.17
CA GLU A 374 -24.84 5.74 26.21
C GLU A 374 -25.23 4.38 25.66
N THR A 375 -24.99 3.31 26.41
CA THR A 375 -25.40 1.97 26.03
C THR A 375 -25.90 1.18 27.22
N SER A 376 -26.88 0.33 26.98
CA SER A 376 -27.32 -0.72 27.89
C SER A 376 -27.49 -2.01 27.13
N PHE A 377 -27.07 -3.13 27.71
CA PHE A 377 -27.19 -4.43 27.09
C PHE A 377 -27.50 -5.50 28.13
N ALA A 378 -28.16 -6.56 27.69
CA ALA A 378 -28.29 -7.81 28.39
C ALA A 378 -28.17 -8.94 27.36
N PHE A 379 -27.39 -9.96 27.66
CA PHE A 379 -27.32 -11.18 26.86
C PHE A 379 -27.26 -12.41 27.75
N ASP A 380 -27.81 -13.49 27.22
CA ASP A 380 -27.71 -14.84 27.78
C ASP A 380 -27.18 -15.77 26.69
N THR A 381 -26.28 -16.66 27.05
CA THR A 381 -25.70 -17.63 26.14
C THR A 381 -25.69 -19.00 26.79
N ASP A 382 -26.11 -20.01 26.03
CA ASP A 382 -25.96 -21.43 26.37
C ASP A 382 -25.19 -22.11 25.24
N TRP A 383 -23.90 -22.38 25.48
CA TRP A 383 -23.04 -23.01 24.49
C TRP A 383 -23.40 -24.48 24.24
N LYS A 384 -24.01 -25.15 25.22
CA LYS A 384 -24.41 -26.55 25.09
C LYS A 384 -25.69 -26.67 24.27
N ALA A 385 -26.66 -25.79 24.50
CA ALA A 385 -27.88 -25.67 23.71
C ALA A 385 -27.67 -24.92 22.39
N LYS A 386 -26.51 -24.27 22.20
CA LYS A 386 -26.15 -23.45 21.03
C LYS A 386 -27.13 -22.29 20.80
N LEU A 387 -27.49 -21.64 21.89
CA LEU A 387 -28.45 -20.54 21.94
C LEU A 387 -27.78 -19.26 22.43
N PHE A 388 -28.15 -18.14 21.80
CA PHE A 388 -27.85 -16.79 22.26
C PHE A 388 -29.13 -15.97 22.30
N ASP A 389 -29.41 -15.40 23.45
CA ASP A 389 -30.51 -14.48 23.68
C ASP A 389 -29.96 -13.08 23.94
N LEU A 390 -30.57 -12.07 23.33
CA LEU A 390 -30.32 -10.66 23.55
C LEU A 390 -31.64 -10.00 23.98
N PRO A 391 -32.00 -10.09 25.28
CA PRO A 391 -33.28 -9.57 25.77
C PRO A 391 -33.44 -8.06 25.61
N ALA A 392 -32.34 -7.32 25.77
CA ALA A 392 -32.32 -5.88 25.65
C ALA A 392 -30.97 -5.40 25.12
N PHE A 393 -31.00 -4.51 24.15
CA PHE A 393 -29.85 -3.74 23.71
C PHE A 393 -30.31 -2.33 23.34
N ALA A 394 -29.56 -1.33 23.77
CA ALA A 394 -29.70 0.06 23.37
C ALA A 394 -28.32 0.69 23.29
N LEU A 395 -28.09 1.48 22.25
CA LEU A 395 -26.95 2.35 22.06
C LEU A 395 -27.47 3.69 21.54
N GLN A 396 -27.04 4.78 22.14
CA GLN A 396 -27.39 6.13 21.75
C GLN A 396 -26.14 7.00 21.75
N LEU A 397 -25.88 7.66 20.61
CA LEU A 397 -24.89 8.72 20.52
C LEU A 397 -25.62 10.05 20.46
N VAL A 398 -25.25 11.00 21.31
CA VAL A 398 -25.85 12.32 21.44
C VAL A 398 -24.81 13.38 21.11
N GLN A 399 -25.16 14.30 20.23
CA GLN A 399 -24.35 15.46 19.88
C GLN A 399 -25.21 16.72 20.00
N SER A 400 -24.72 17.73 20.72
CA SER A 400 -25.46 18.98 20.98
C SER A 400 -26.88 18.75 21.52
N GLY A 401 -27.03 17.77 22.41
CA GLY A 401 -28.30 17.42 23.05
C GLY A 401 -29.30 16.68 22.15
N LYS A 402 -28.92 16.31 20.92
CA LYS A 402 -29.76 15.55 19.99
C LYS A 402 -29.17 14.17 19.72
N PRO A 403 -29.97 13.09 19.70
CA PRO A 403 -29.48 11.78 19.32
C PRO A 403 -29.13 11.74 17.82
N VAL A 404 -27.86 11.48 17.52
CA VAL A 404 -27.33 11.36 16.15
C VAL A 404 -27.23 9.91 15.70
N VAL A 405 -27.06 8.96 16.62
CA VAL A 405 -27.11 7.51 16.35
C VAL A 405 -27.95 6.84 17.43
N GLN A 406 -28.83 5.94 17.03
CA GLN A 406 -29.63 5.09 17.92
C GLN A 406 -29.62 3.67 17.37
N ALA A 407 -29.33 2.68 18.19
CA ALA A 407 -29.51 1.28 17.86
C ALA A 407 -30.20 0.59 19.03
N ARG A 408 -31.30 -0.15 18.80
CA ARG A 408 -32.03 -0.81 19.88
C ARG A 408 -32.78 -2.05 19.43
N THR A 409 -32.93 -3.01 20.34
CA THR A 409 -33.86 -4.13 20.18
C THR A 409 -35.28 -3.68 20.51
N GLU A 410 -36.23 -3.84 19.60
CA GLU A 410 -37.65 -3.56 19.86
C GLU A 410 -38.36 -4.75 20.52
N LYS A 411 -37.84 -5.96 20.26
CA LYS A 411 -38.23 -7.23 20.88
C LYS A 411 -36.97 -8.07 21.16
N PRO A 412 -36.98 -8.95 22.18
CA PRO A 412 -35.86 -9.84 22.50
C PRO A 412 -35.42 -10.67 21.29
N ILE A 413 -34.11 -10.67 20.98
CA ILE A 413 -33.56 -11.47 19.87
C ILE A 413 -33.09 -12.82 20.40
N ARG A 414 -33.46 -13.90 19.71
CA ARG A 414 -32.97 -15.25 19.98
C ARG A 414 -32.33 -15.83 18.73
N LEU A 415 -31.12 -16.40 18.87
CA LEU A 415 -30.35 -17.01 17.80
C LEU A 415 -29.96 -18.45 18.19
N ALA A 416 -30.23 -19.40 17.30
CA ALA A 416 -29.80 -20.78 17.41
C ALA A 416 -28.80 -21.11 16.28
N TRP A 417 -27.56 -21.48 16.62
CA TRP A 417 -26.52 -21.78 15.62
C TRP A 417 -26.33 -23.28 15.34
N ASP A 418 -27.30 -24.13 15.70
CA ASP A 418 -27.37 -25.53 15.27
C ASP A 418 -28.32 -25.70 14.08
N SER A 419 -27.80 -26.22 12.96
CA SER A 419 -28.53 -26.37 11.71
C SER A 419 -29.52 -27.55 11.68
N GLN A 420 -29.59 -28.40 12.72
CA GLN A 420 -30.39 -29.63 12.66
C GLN A 420 -31.43 -29.80 13.77
N ARG A 421 -31.35 -29.07 14.89
CA ARG A 421 -32.31 -29.16 16.01
C ARG A 421 -32.37 -27.88 16.83
N GLY A 422 -33.03 -26.85 16.31
CA GLY A 422 -33.56 -25.77 17.16
C GLY A 422 -34.98 -26.15 17.62
N PRO A 423 -35.36 -25.97 18.90
CA PRO A 423 -36.77 -26.07 19.28
C PRO A 423 -37.56 -25.07 18.43
N GLY A 424 -38.63 -25.56 17.78
CA GLY A 424 -39.55 -24.73 17.03
C GLY A 424 -40.27 -23.78 17.97
N ALA A 425 -39.71 -22.59 18.19
CA ALA A 425 -40.46 -21.44 18.67
C ALA A 425 -41.19 -20.86 17.45
N THR A 426 -42.25 -21.54 17.00
CA THR A 426 -43.16 -21.02 15.98
C THR A 426 -43.76 -19.72 16.51
N GLY A 427 -43.34 -18.58 15.94
CA GLY A 427 -43.94 -17.27 16.19
C GLY A 427 -43.04 -16.20 16.84
N ASP A 428 -41.80 -16.52 17.22
CA ASP A 428 -40.89 -15.50 17.77
C ASP A 428 -40.32 -14.63 16.62
N HIS A 429 -40.76 -13.38 16.58
CA HIS A 429 -40.22 -12.31 15.72
C HIS A 429 -39.54 -11.27 16.59
N ALA A 430 -38.26 -11.02 16.34
CA ALA A 430 -37.48 -10.00 16.99
C ALA A 430 -36.99 -8.96 16.00
N THR A 431 -36.79 -7.72 16.44
CA THR A 431 -36.41 -6.62 15.56
C THR A 431 -35.32 -5.78 16.21
N LEU A 432 -34.22 -5.53 15.48
CA LEU A 432 -33.20 -4.55 15.79
C LEU A 432 -33.36 -3.35 14.87
N SER A 433 -33.58 -2.16 15.43
CA SER A 433 -33.63 -0.91 14.66
C SER A 433 -32.36 -0.09 14.87
N VAL A 434 -31.83 0.47 13.79
CA VAL A 434 -30.69 1.41 13.77
C VAL A 434 -31.10 2.66 13.02
N LEU A 435 -30.87 3.82 13.63
CA LEU A 435 -31.16 5.13 13.07
C LEU A 435 -29.93 6.03 13.23
N VAL A 436 -29.51 6.66 12.14
CA VAL A 436 -28.51 7.73 12.11
C VAL A 436 -29.19 8.97 11.54
N SER A 437 -29.09 10.08 12.26
CA SER A 437 -29.79 11.32 11.94
C SER A 437 -28.80 12.45 11.72
N ASN A 438 -28.58 12.81 10.46
CA ASN A 438 -27.82 13.99 10.04
C ASN A 438 -26.44 14.12 10.70
N LEU A 439 -25.64 13.06 10.64
CA LEU A 439 -24.27 13.02 11.15
C LEU A 439 -23.36 13.87 10.24
N ASP A 440 -22.79 14.95 10.77
CA ASP A 440 -21.81 15.78 10.05
C ASP A 440 -20.52 14.99 9.83
N LEU A 441 -20.10 14.85 8.56
CA LEU A 441 -18.91 14.10 8.20
C LEU A 441 -17.61 14.91 8.33
N LYS A 442 -17.69 16.25 8.37
CA LYS A 442 -16.51 17.12 8.46
C LYS A 442 -15.70 16.87 9.74
N GLN A 443 -16.37 16.49 10.82
CA GLN A 443 -15.73 16.22 12.12
C GLN A 443 -14.74 15.04 12.08
N PHE A 444 -14.85 14.15 11.07
CA PHE A 444 -13.95 12.99 10.92
C PHE A 444 -12.64 13.32 10.19
N ASN A 445 -12.44 14.56 9.74
CA ASN A 445 -11.18 14.98 9.11
C ASN A 445 -9.95 14.69 9.98
N GLY A 446 -10.09 14.75 11.31
CA GLY A 446 -9.04 14.38 12.26
C GLY A 446 -8.44 13.00 12.05
N VAL A 447 -9.31 12.03 11.76
CA VAL A 447 -8.93 10.63 11.59
C VAL A 447 -8.56 10.34 10.12
N LEU A 448 -9.07 11.14 9.19
CA LEU A 448 -8.78 11.00 7.75
C LEU A 448 -7.43 11.59 7.32
N HIS A 449 -6.76 12.39 8.16
CA HIS A 449 -5.49 13.04 7.83
C HIS A 449 -4.44 12.08 7.29
N ALA A 450 -4.28 10.91 7.90
CA ALA A 450 -3.30 9.90 7.48
C ALA A 450 -3.55 9.37 6.05
N SER A 451 -4.80 9.44 5.58
CA SER A 451 -5.19 9.01 4.23
C SER A 451 -5.01 10.10 3.17
N GLY A 452 -4.78 11.36 3.55
CA GLY A 452 -4.77 12.49 2.62
C GLY A 452 -6.15 12.85 2.03
N ALA A 453 -7.23 12.25 2.53
CA ALA A 453 -8.60 12.65 2.21
C ALA A 453 -9.05 13.82 3.09
N ARG A 454 -9.84 14.74 2.52
CA ARG A 454 -10.43 15.89 3.22
C ARG A 454 -11.89 16.03 2.86
N ILE A 455 -12.73 16.24 3.86
CA ILE A 455 -14.16 16.49 3.72
C ILE A 455 -14.42 17.96 4.05
N GLY A 456 -14.97 18.71 3.08
CA GLY A 456 -15.35 20.11 3.27
C GLY A 456 -16.69 20.25 4.00
N GLN A 457 -17.66 19.44 3.57
CA GLN A 457 -19.03 19.35 4.09
C GLN A 457 -19.63 18.00 3.69
N GLY A 458 -20.72 17.61 4.34
CA GLY A 458 -21.51 16.43 4.01
C GLY A 458 -22.24 15.89 5.23
N ALA A 459 -23.48 15.44 5.05
CA ALA A 459 -24.29 14.85 6.12
C ALA A 459 -24.67 13.41 5.79
N PHE A 460 -24.63 12.54 6.79
CA PHE A 460 -25.03 11.14 6.65
C PHE A 460 -26.25 10.81 7.50
N SER A 461 -27.25 10.19 6.90
CA SER A 461 -28.45 9.70 7.57
C SER A 461 -28.72 8.25 7.17
N ALA A 462 -29.17 7.42 8.10
CA ALA A 462 -29.47 6.01 7.82
C ALA A 462 -30.63 5.51 8.69
N GLY A 463 -31.39 4.56 8.18
CA GLY A 463 -32.40 3.82 8.91
C GLY A 463 -32.37 2.37 8.47
N MET A 464 -32.23 1.45 9.41
CA MET A 464 -32.13 0.02 9.16
C MET A 464 -32.97 -0.74 10.19
N LEU A 465 -33.63 -1.79 9.72
CA LEU A 465 -34.44 -2.69 10.51
C LEU A 465 -34.01 -4.11 10.15
N CYS A 466 -33.60 -4.86 11.17
CA CYS A 466 -33.21 -6.26 11.05
C CYS A 466 -34.22 -7.11 11.80
N ASP A 467 -35.02 -7.87 11.06
CA ASP A 467 -35.98 -8.82 11.60
C ASP A 467 -35.34 -10.20 11.70
N VAL A 468 -35.39 -10.77 12.90
CA VAL A 468 -34.91 -12.11 13.22
C VAL A 468 -36.12 -12.97 13.57
N ALA A 469 -36.39 -13.99 12.76
CA ALA A 469 -37.48 -14.93 12.96
C ALA A 469 -36.95 -16.35 13.09
N ASP A 470 -37.77 -17.23 13.66
CA ASP A 470 -37.49 -18.67 13.81
C ASP A 470 -36.12 -18.94 14.44
N ALA A 471 -35.82 -18.24 15.54
CA ALA A 471 -34.55 -18.29 16.25
C ALA A 471 -33.30 -18.06 15.36
N GLY A 472 -33.40 -17.13 14.40
CA GLY A 472 -32.30 -16.76 13.50
C GLY A 472 -32.22 -17.60 12.23
N ARG A 473 -33.14 -18.55 12.01
CA ARG A 473 -33.22 -19.26 10.73
C ARG A 473 -33.72 -18.37 9.60
N ARG A 474 -34.43 -17.28 9.89
CA ARG A 474 -34.73 -16.25 8.91
C ARG A 474 -34.28 -14.91 9.45
N ILE A 475 -33.38 -14.26 8.74
CA ILE A 475 -32.89 -12.93 9.07
C ILE A 475 -33.18 -12.05 7.87
N SER A 476 -34.05 -11.06 8.03
CA SER A 476 -34.40 -10.10 6.98
C SER A 476 -33.86 -8.73 7.35
N LEU A 477 -33.28 -8.04 6.37
CA LEU A 477 -32.67 -6.73 6.53
C LEU A 477 -33.33 -5.75 5.57
N THR A 478 -33.94 -4.70 6.11
CA THR A 478 -34.50 -3.59 5.33
C THR A 478 -33.86 -2.30 5.78
N GLY A 479 -33.40 -1.47 4.84
CA GLY A 479 -32.85 -0.18 5.23
C GLY A 479 -32.72 0.80 4.09
N ARG A 480 -32.40 2.03 4.50
CA ARG A 480 -32.07 3.14 3.63
C ARG A 480 -30.93 3.94 4.26
N TRP A 481 -30.09 4.52 3.43
CA TRP A 481 -29.13 5.53 3.88
C TRP A 481 -28.99 6.62 2.83
N ALA A 482 -28.59 7.80 3.25
CA ALA A 482 -28.37 8.96 2.41
C ALA A 482 -27.12 9.70 2.90
N LEU A 483 -26.30 10.05 1.94
CA LEU A 483 -25.19 10.97 2.04
C LEU A 483 -25.60 12.21 1.23
N ASP A 484 -25.69 13.36 1.89
CA ASP A 484 -26.19 14.59 1.26
C ASP A 484 -25.06 15.62 1.17
N GLY A 485 -24.88 16.20 -0.03
CA GLY A 485 -24.01 17.36 -0.26
C GLY A 485 -22.54 17.16 0.07
N LEU A 486 -21.96 15.98 -0.17
CA LEU A 486 -20.56 15.70 0.14
C LEU A 486 -19.61 16.50 -0.75
N ASP A 487 -18.76 17.31 -0.11
CA ASP A 487 -17.56 17.88 -0.73
C ASP A 487 -16.35 17.10 -0.24
N ALA A 488 -15.72 16.34 -1.14
CA ALA A 488 -14.58 15.49 -0.81
C ALA A 488 -13.40 15.75 -1.74
N GLN A 489 -12.20 15.75 -1.17
CA GLN A 489 -10.94 15.87 -1.90
C GLN A 489 -9.98 14.76 -1.48
N HIS A 490 -9.35 14.11 -2.46
CA HIS A 490 -8.21 13.21 -2.25
C HIS A 490 -7.19 13.41 -3.37
N GLY A 491 -6.02 13.96 -3.03
CA GLY A 491 -5.03 14.40 -4.02
C GLY A 491 -5.60 15.46 -4.97
N ALA A 492 -5.56 15.16 -6.27
CA ALA A 492 -6.10 16.00 -7.34
C ALA A 492 -7.62 15.77 -7.59
N MET A 493 -8.19 14.68 -7.06
CA MET A 493 -9.60 14.34 -7.24
C MET A 493 -10.47 15.20 -6.32
N ARG A 494 -11.54 15.77 -6.86
CA ARG A 494 -12.46 16.66 -6.13
C ARG A 494 -13.91 16.40 -6.55
N TRP A 495 -14.74 16.07 -5.57
CA TRP A 495 -16.20 16.03 -5.69
C TRP A 495 -16.80 17.20 -4.92
N ARG A 496 -17.87 17.78 -5.46
CA ARG A 496 -18.65 18.85 -4.83
C ARG A 496 -20.12 18.53 -4.95
N GLY A 497 -20.87 18.74 -3.87
CA GLY A 497 -22.30 18.51 -3.82
C GLY A 497 -22.72 17.08 -4.15
N LEU A 498 -21.86 16.08 -3.88
CA LEU A 498 -22.16 14.68 -4.17
C LEU A 498 -23.20 14.14 -3.19
N GLY A 499 -24.36 13.76 -3.72
CA GLY A 499 -25.35 12.99 -2.98
C GLY A 499 -25.34 11.52 -3.38
N VAL A 500 -25.49 10.63 -2.40
CA VAL A 500 -25.64 9.19 -2.62
C VAL A 500 -26.71 8.66 -1.68
N ALA A 501 -27.78 8.08 -2.23
CA ALA A 501 -28.84 7.48 -1.44
C ALA A 501 -29.03 6.01 -1.80
N SER A 502 -29.25 5.16 -0.81
CA SER A 502 -29.49 3.74 -0.99
C SER A 502 -30.77 3.27 -0.35
N GLN A 503 -31.40 2.27 -0.96
CA GLN A 503 -32.43 1.44 -0.34
C GLN A 503 -32.07 -0.02 -0.56
N PHE A 504 -32.12 -0.83 0.50
CA PHE A 504 -31.77 -2.24 0.43
C PHE A 504 -32.77 -3.11 1.20
N LEU A 505 -33.02 -4.29 0.64
CA LEU A 505 -33.83 -5.37 1.16
C LEU A 505 -33.13 -6.69 0.84
N GLY A 506 -32.89 -7.50 1.85
CA GLY A 506 -32.36 -8.85 1.68
C GLY A 506 -32.75 -9.77 2.82
N SER A 507 -32.57 -11.07 2.63
CA SER A 507 -32.79 -12.07 3.66
C SER A 507 -31.74 -13.17 3.63
N ILE A 508 -31.58 -13.82 4.77
CA ILE A 508 -30.84 -15.06 4.92
C ILE A 508 -31.82 -16.10 5.45
N ASP A 509 -32.02 -17.17 4.68
CA ASP A 509 -32.87 -18.30 5.05
C ASP A 509 -32.00 -19.53 5.32
N SER A 510 -32.18 -20.10 6.52
CA SER A 510 -31.47 -21.25 7.10
C SER A 510 -29.94 -21.21 6.93
N PHE A 511 -29.35 -20.01 6.88
CA PHE A 511 -27.91 -19.77 6.64
C PHE A 511 -27.35 -20.41 5.36
N SER A 512 -28.22 -20.81 4.41
CA SER A 512 -27.84 -21.46 3.17
C SER A 512 -28.34 -20.73 1.93
N VAL A 513 -29.45 -19.98 2.06
CA VAL A 513 -30.00 -19.16 0.99
C VAL A 513 -29.81 -17.70 1.35
N PHE A 514 -29.12 -16.97 0.49
CA PHE A 514 -28.88 -15.54 0.62
C PHE A 514 -29.64 -14.84 -0.49
N ASP A 515 -30.61 -14.01 -0.12
CA ASP A 515 -31.40 -13.22 -1.05
C ASP A 515 -31.13 -11.73 -0.87
N VAL A 516 -30.91 -11.05 -1.98
CA VAL A 516 -30.88 -9.60 -2.10
C VAL A 516 -32.03 -9.25 -3.03
N SER A 517 -33.23 -9.13 -2.46
CA SER A 517 -34.44 -8.77 -3.21
C SER A 517 -34.29 -7.44 -3.94
N ARG A 518 -33.59 -6.47 -3.32
CA ARG A 518 -33.31 -5.16 -3.92
C ARG A 518 -32.15 -4.47 -3.20
N CYS A 519 -31.24 -3.88 -3.95
CA CYS A 519 -30.28 -2.90 -3.47
C CYS A 519 -30.14 -1.81 -4.54
N THR A 520 -30.55 -0.57 -4.24
CA THR A 520 -30.43 0.57 -5.15
C THR A 520 -29.47 1.60 -4.58
N LEU A 521 -28.78 2.31 -5.47
CA LEU A 521 -27.90 3.44 -5.19
C LEU A 521 -28.24 4.53 -6.19
N LYS A 522 -28.70 5.68 -5.71
CA LYS A 522 -29.01 6.86 -6.51
C LYS A 522 -27.97 7.93 -6.26
N PHE A 523 -27.46 8.51 -7.33
CA PHE A 523 -26.40 9.51 -7.28
C PHE A 523 -26.95 10.87 -7.69
N THR A 524 -26.57 11.91 -6.98
CA THR A 524 -26.84 13.30 -7.34
C THR A 524 -25.55 14.14 -7.29
N LEU A 525 -25.50 15.20 -8.08
CA LEU A 525 -24.52 16.28 -7.94
C LEU A 525 -25.29 17.59 -7.92
N ASP A 526 -25.10 18.39 -6.87
CA ASP A 526 -25.84 19.64 -6.63
C ASP A 526 -27.37 19.40 -6.73
N ASP A 527 -27.85 18.33 -6.08
CA ASP A 527 -29.24 17.85 -6.07
C ASP A 527 -29.83 17.43 -7.43
N LEU A 528 -29.04 17.44 -8.51
CA LEU A 528 -29.46 16.93 -9.81
C LEU A 528 -29.19 15.43 -9.92
N PRO A 529 -30.13 14.60 -10.41
CA PRO A 529 -29.92 13.17 -10.59
C PRO A 529 -28.83 12.90 -11.63
N LYS A 530 -27.86 12.06 -11.25
CA LYS A 530 -26.68 11.70 -12.06
C LYS A 530 -26.54 10.20 -12.27
N GLY A 531 -27.56 9.41 -11.92
CA GLY A 531 -27.67 8.00 -12.26
C GLY A 531 -28.15 7.13 -11.12
N GLU A 532 -28.41 5.87 -11.44
CA GLU A 532 -28.82 4.85 -10.48
C GLU A 532 -28.09 3.54 -10.76
N ILE A 533 -27.72 2.83 -9.71
CA ILE A 533 -27.23 1.45 -9.76
C ILE A 533 -28.21 0.61 -8.95
N ALA A 534 -28.69 -0.49 -9.52
CA ALA A 534 -29.55 -1.45 -8.87
C ALA A 534 -28.93 -2.85 -8.95
N ALA A 535 -29.00 -3.60 -7.87
CA ALA A 535 -28.59 -4.99 -7.80
C ALA A 535 -29.68 -5.82 -7.11
N ALA A 536 -29.88 -7.04 -7.60
CA ALA A 536 -30.73 -8.02 -6.96
C ALA A 536 -30.19 -9.42 -7.26
N GLY A 537 -30.41 -10.38 -6.37
CA GLY A 537 -29.99 -11.73 -6.63
C GLY A 537 -30.19 -12.70 -5.49
N MET A 538 -29.99 -13.97 -5.78
CA MET A 538 -30.10 -15.07 -4.84
C MET A 538 -28.91 -16.01 -4.99
N TYR A 539 -28.40 -16.51 -3.87
CA TYR A 539 -27.40 -17.56 -3.82
C TYR A 539 -27.85 -18.69 -2.89
N ASP A 540 -27.93 -19.90 -3.42
CA ASP A 540 -28.17 -21.11 -2.63
C ASP A 540 -26.85 -21.88 -2.52
N ALA A 541 -26.24 -21.82 -1.34
CA ALA A 541 -24.98 -22.48 -1.05
C ALA A 541 -25.09 -24.01 -1.06
N ALA A 542 -26.25 -24.57 -0.73
CA ALA A 542 -26.47 -26.01 -0.70
C ALA A 542 -26.62 -26.59 -2.11
N ALA A 543 -27.38 -25.92 -2.98
CA ALA A 543 -27.53 -26.30 -4.38
C ALA A 543 -26.33 -25.89 -5.25
N GLY A 544 -25.53 -24.92 -4.79
CA GLY A 544 -24.44 -24.30 -5.55
C GLY A 544 -24.93 -23.47 -6.74
N SER A 545 -26.18 -23.00 -6.69
CA SER A 545 -26.83 -22.18 -7.71
C SER A 545 -26.85 -20.70 -7.33
N ASN A 546 -26.89 -19.83 -8.32
CA ASN A 546 -27.05 -18.40 -8.12
C ASN A 546 -27.79 -17.74 -9.27
N ARG A 547 -28.36 -16.57 -9.00
CA ARG A 547 -28.84 -15.63 -10.00
C ARG A 547 -28.59 -14.21 -9.49
N LEU A 548 -27.76 -13.45 -10.18
CA LEU A 548 -27.37 -12.08 -9.82
C LEU A 548 -27.64 -11.16 -11.00
N ALA A 549 -28.46 -10.14 -10.78
CA ALA A 549 -28.75 -9.08 -11.74
C ALA A 549 -28.16 -7.75 -11.25
N ILE A 550 -27.49 -7.04 -12.15
CA ILE A 550 -26.98 -5.69 -11.92
C ILE A 550 -27.47 -4.79 -13.06
N ALA A 551 -28.06 -3.65 -12.71
CA ALA A 551 -28.46 -2.63 -13.66
C ALA A 551 -27.84 -1.29 -13.27
N VAL A 552 -27.29 -0.58 -14.25
CA VAL A 552 -26.87 0.82 -14.13
C VAL A 552 -27.73 1.61 -15.09
N ALA A 553 -28.38 2.67 -14.61
CA ALA A 553 -29.27 3.50 -15.41
C ALA A 553 -28.77 4.95 -15.39
N ASN A 554 -28.48 5.47 -16.58
CA ASN A 554 -28.16 6.88 -16.81
C ASN A 554 -27.04 7.43 -15.91
N LEU A 555 -26.00 6.63 -15.62
CA LEU A 555 -24.87 7.09 -14.82
C LEU A 555 -24.08 8.14 -15.60
N SER A 556 -23.96 9.34 -15.07
CA SER A 556 -23.30 10.46 -15.74
C SER A 556 -21.79 10.38 -15.59
N GLY A 557 -21.06 10.66 -16.66
CA GLY A 557 -19.62 10.80 -16.65
C GLY A 557 -19.11 11.93 -15.77
N ASP A 558 -19.96 12.90 -15.38
CA ASP A 558 -19.65 13.91 -14.35
C ASP A 558 -19.21 13.29 -13.02
N LEU A 559 -19.79 12.13 -12.63
CA LEU A 559 -19.44 11.44 -11.39
C LEU A 559 -18.04 10.81 -11.43
N LEU A 560 -17.64 10.37 -12.63
CA LEU A 560 -16.39 9.64 -12.88
C LEU A 560 -15.24 10.56 -13.29
N ALA A 561 -15.54 11.72 -13.86
CA ALA A 561 -14.56 12.67 -14.37
C ALA A 561 -13.47 13.05 -13.33
N PRO A 562 -13.79 13.32 -12.04
CA PRO A 562 -12.74 13.61 -11.06
C PRO A 562 -11.71 12.50 -10.88
N ALA A 563 -12.08 11.24 -11.10
CA ALA A 563 -11.19 10.08 -10.99
C ALA A 563 -10.47 9.75 -12.31
N LEU A 564 -11.16 9.88 -13.45
CA LEU A 564 -10.61 9.54 -14.77
C LEU A 564 -9.76 10.66 -15.38
N ASP A 565 -10.10 11.92 -15.10
CA ASP A 565 -9.40 13.10 -15.59
C ASP A 565 -9.41 14.21 -14.52
N PRO A 566 -8.65 14.06 -13.42
CA PRO A 566 -8.59 15.04 -12.34
C PRO A 566 -8.09 16.42 -12.81
N GLY A 567 -7.41 16.49 -13.97
CA GLY A 567 -6.95 17.73 -14.59
C GLY A 567 -8.00 18.43 -15.46
N ASN A 568 -9.18 17.82 -15.68
CA ASN A 568 -10.24 18.29 -16.56
C ASN A 568 -9.70 18.71 -17.95
N ARG A 569 -8.81 17.89 -18.51
CA ARG A 569 -8.20 18.07 -19.83
C ARG A 569 -9.14 17.65 -20.96
N ASN A 570 -10.04 16.71 -20.72
CA ASN A 570 -11.04 16.22 -21.64
C ASN A 570 -12.46 16.55 -21.15
N PRO A 571 -13.07 17.66 -21.62
CA PRO A 571 -14.42 18.03 -21.22
C PRO A 571 -15.50 17.06 -21.73
N ASN A 572 -15.21 16.24 -22.74
CA ASN A 572 -16.19 15.33 -23.35
C ASN A 572 -16.60 14.19 -22.41
N LEU A 573 -15.83 13.91 -21.35
CA LEU A 573 -16.18 12.84 -20.39
C LEU A 573 -17.49 13.15 -19.66
N LYS A 574 -17.80 14.43 -19.44
CA LYS A 574 -18.97 14.91 -18.70
C LYS A 574 -20.29 14.64 -19.41
N SER A 575 -20.28 14.64 -20.74
CA SER A 575 -21.47 14.42 -21.56
C SER A 575 -21.82 12.95 -21.76
N LEU A 576 -20.96 12.03 -21.32
CA LEU A 576 -21.21 10.59 -21.44
C LEU A 576 -22.21 10.12 -20.39
N VAL A 577 -23.11 9.23 -20.81
CA VAL A 577 -24.11 8.59 -19.97
C VAL A 577 -24.01 7.08 -20.15
N PHE A 578 -23.80 6.37 -19.05
CA PHE A 578 -23.55 4.94 -19.00
C PHE A 578 -24.79 4.19 -18.51
N THR A 579 -25.17 3.15 -19.25
CA THR A 579 -26.25 2.23 -18.89
C THR A 579 -25.75 0.79 -19.02
N LEU A 580 -25.94 -0.03 -18.00
CA LEU A 580 -25.54 -1.44 -17.97
C LEU A 580 -26.74 -2.29 -17.58
N GLN A 581 -26.90 -3.43 -18.22
CA GLN A 581 -27.77 -4.51 -17.77
C GLN A 581 -26.97 -5.79 -17.76
N SER A 582 -26.85 -6.46 -16.62
CA SER A 582 -26.13 -7.71 -16.49
C SER A 582 -26.93 -8.73 -15.71
N LEU A 583 -26.85 -9.98 -16.14
CA LEU A 583 -27.38 -11.16 -15.47
C LEU A 583 -26.30 -12.24 -15.45
N ALA A 584 -25.92 -12.67 -14.26
CA ALA A 584 -25.11 -13.86 -14.04
C ALA A 584 -25.99 -14.94 -13.39
N GLU A 585 -26.05 -16.13 -13.97
CA GLU A 585 -26.88 -17.21 -13.45
C GLU A 585 -26.14 -18.55 -13.54
N LYS A 586 -26.24 -19.34 -12.48
CA LYS A 586 -25.75 -20.71 -12.41
C LYS A 586 -26.87 -21.61 -11.91
N GLN A 587 -27.30 -22.54 -12.75
CA GLN A 587 -28.28 -23.55 -12.36
C GLN A 587 -27.68 -24.55 -11.36
N ALA A 588 -28.55 -25.24 -10.61
CA ALA A 588 -28.12 -26.25 -9.64
C ALA A 588 -27.31 -27.37 -10.32
N GLY A 589 -26.22 -27.78 -9.69
CA GLY A 589 -25.34 -28.84 -10.19
C GLY A 589 -23.88 -28.40 -10.32
N ARG A 590 -22.99 -29.25 -9.80
CA ARG A 590 -21.56 -28.94 -9.63
C ARG A 590 -20.81 -28.66 -10.95
N ARG A 591 -21.29 -29.19 -12.08
CA ARG A 591 -20.70 -29.03 -13.42
C ARG A 591 -21.43 -28.04 -14.33
N MET A 592 -22.51 -27.39 -13.85
CA MET A 592 -23.20 -26.40 -14.66
C MET A 592 -22.33 -25.14 -14.80
N PRO A 593 -22.08 -24.64 -16.02
CA PRO A 593 -21.37 -23.39 -16.21
C PRO A 593 -22.21 -22.23 -15.66
N GLN A 594 -21.53 -21.23 -15.12
CA GLN A 594 -22.15 -19.93 -14.85
C GLN A 594 -22.29 -19.18 -16.16
N GLN A 595 -23.51 -18.78 -16.50
CA GLN A 595 -23.82 -17.96 -17.66
C GLN A 595 -23.74 -16.50 -17.27
N ILE A 596 -23.07 -15.69 -18.07
CA ILE A 596 -22.97 -14.24 -17.86
C ILE A 596 -23.44 -13.56 -19.13
N ALA A 597 -24.53 -12.80 -19.03
CA ALA A 597 -25.00 -11.88 -20.06
C ALA A 597 -24.81 -10.45 -19.57
N ALA A 598 -24.26 -9.56 -20.41
CA ALA A 598 -24.14 -8.15 -20.08
C ALA A 598 -24.28 -7.27 -21.32
N LYS A 599 -25.07 -6.20 -21.20
CA LYS A 599 -25.21 -5.15 -22.20
C LYS A 599 -24.84 -3.81 -21.61
N LEU A 600 -23.72 -3.24 -22.05
CA LEU A 600 -23.30 -1.87 -21.74
C LEU A 600 -23.70 -0.96 -22.91
N ALA A 601 -24.20 0.23 -22.61
CA ALA A 601 -24.43 1.30 -23.56
C ALA A 601 -23.85 2.60 -22.98
N VAL A 602 -23.09 3.33 -23.79
CA VAL A 602 -22.53 4.63 -23.45
C VAL A 602 -23.02 5.61 -24.51
N ASN A 603 -23.83 6.58 -24.11
CA ASN A 603 -24.39 7.58 -25.02
C ASN A 603 -23.76 8.94 -24.72
N ASN A 604 -23.45 9.70 -25.77
CA ASN A 604 -23.00 11.07 -25.64
C ASN A 604 -24.20 12.01 -25.76
N THR A 605 -24.42 12.82 -24.72
CA THR A 605 -25.53 13.78 -24.64
C THR A 605 -25.18 15.17 -25.16
N ALA A 606 -23.89 15.46 -25.42
CA ALA A 606 -23.49 16.69 -26.08
C ALA A 606 -23.97 16.63 -27.53
N ARG A 607 -24.79 17.61 -27.94
CA ARG A 607 -25.32 17.70 -29.30
C ARG A 607 -24.18 17.90 -30.31
N GLU A 608 -23.87 16.83 -31.02
CA GLU A 608 -23.12 16.70 -32.30
C GLU A 608 -22.04 17.75 -32.58
N ALA A 609 -20.87 17.62 -31.94
CA ALA A 609 -19.64 17.98 -32.63
C ALA A 609 -19.34 16.88 -33.66
N ALA A 610 -19.20 17.24 -34.94
CA ALA A 610 -18.95 16.30 -36.02
C ALA A 610 -17.74 15.41 -35.71
N GLY A 611 -17.89 14.10 -35.86
CA GLY A 611 -16.82 13.12 -35.65
C GLY A 611 -16.71 12.50 -34.24
N GLN A 612 -17.43 13.01 -33.23
CA GLN A 612 -17.39 12.43 -31.88
C GLN A 612 -18.32 11.20 -31.72
N LEU A 613 -18.05 10.40 -30.68
CA LEU A 613 -18.88 9.25 -30.30
C LEU A 613 -20.29 9.72 -29.99
N ARG A 614 -21.29 9.13 -30.63
CA ARG A 614 -22.71 9.30 -30.31
C ARG A 614 -23.18 8.20 -29.38
N SER A 615 -22.85 6.95 -29.69
CA SER A 615 -23.12 5.81 -28.81
C SER A 615 -22.09 4.70 -28.98
N LEU A 616 -21.76 4.03 -27.89
CA LEU A 616 -21.02 2.78 -27.86
C LEU A 616 -21.88 1.74 -27.16
N SER A 617 -21.94 0.52 -27.68
CA SER A 617 -22.58 -0.60 -26.98
C SER A 617 -21.72 -1.84 -26.98
N VAL A 618 -21.67 -2.54 -25.84
CA VAL A 618 -21.04 -3.85 -25.71
C VAL A 618 -22.11 -4.86 -25.34
N ASP A 619 -22.24 -5.94 -26.11
CA ASP A 619 -23.15 -7.06 -25.86
C ASP A 619 -22.35 -8.36 -25.66
N LEU A 620 -22.32 -8.84 -24.42
CA LEU A 620 -21.51 -9.95 -23.93
C LEU A 620 -22.40 -11.13 -23.54
N TYR A 621 -22.04 -12.32 -24.01
CA TYR A 621 -22.53 -13.60 -23.51
C TYR A 621 -21.37 -14.59 -23.35
N ALA A 622 -21.14 -15.02 -22.11
CA ALA A 622 -20.04 -15.90 -21.72
C ALA A 622 -20.52 -17.07 -20.86
N LEU A 623 -19.81 -18.20 -20.98
CA LEU A 623 -19.97 -19.37 -20.12
C LEU A 623 -18.69 -19.53 -19.29
N CYS A 624 -18.83 -19.62 -17.97
CA CYS A 624 -17.71 -19.74 -17.05
C CYS A 624 -17.80 -21.05 -16.27
N THR A 625 -16.75 -21.85 -16.32
CA THR A 625 -16.54 -23.02 -15.46
C THR A 625 -15.33 -22.74 -14.54
N PRO A 626 -15.03 -23.61 -13.56
CA PRO A 626 -13.76 -23.53 -12.83
C PRO A 626 -12.51 -23.68 -13.73
N ASP A 627 -12.67 -24.29 -14.91
CA ASP A 627 -11.57 -24.65 -15.82
C ASP A 627 -11.37 -23.62 -16.94
N ASP A 628 -12.45 -22.99 -17.42
CA ASP A 628 -12.40 -22.11 -18.59
C ASP A 628 -13.48 -21.01 -18.57
N ILE A 629 -13.21 -19.96 -19.35
CA ILE A 629 -14.15 -18.93 -19.76
C ILE A 629 -14.30 -19.01 -21.27
N THR A 630 -15.51 -19.31 -21.74
CA THR A 630 -15.85 -19.33 -23.17
C THR A 630 -16.70 -18.12 -23.52
N LEU A 631 -16.14 -17.21 -24.32
CA LEU A 631 -16.81 -16.04 -24.90
C LEU A 631 -17.57 -16.46 -26.15
N ARG A 632 -18.89 -16.65 -26.02
CA ARG A 632 -19.77 -17.03 -27.14
C ARG A 632 -20.18 -15.83 -27.98
N LYS A 633 -20.29 -14.65 -27.36
CA LYS A 633 -20.55 -13.37 -28.01
C LYS A 633 -19.90 -12.26 -27.19
N CYS A 634 -19.20 -11.35 -27.84
CA CYS A 634 -18.79 -10.07 -27.27
C CYS A 634 -18.69 -9.08 -28.42
N ASN A 635 -19.81 -8.42 -28.72
CA ASN A 635 -19.92 -7.46 -29.81
C ASN A 635 -19.78 -6.05 -29.27
N LEU A 636 -18.85 -5.27 -29.81
CA LEU A 636 -18.70 -3.84 -29.58
C LEU A 636 -19.23 -3.11 -30.82
N ALA A 637 -20.29 -2.32 -30.69
CA ALA A 637 -20.80 -1.47 -31.75
C ALA A 637 -20.57 0.01 -31.42
N VAL A 638 -20.16 0.80 -32.41
CA VAL A 638 -19.78 2.21 -32.25
C VAL A 638 -20.53 3.06 -33.28
N LEU A 639 -21.19 4.12 -32.81
CA LEU A 639 -21.87 5.10 -33.67
C LEU A 639 -21.34 6.51 -33.38
N PRO A 640 -21.17 7.36 -34.41
CA PRO A 640 -21.37 7.06 -35.83
C PRO A 640 -20.28 6.11 -36.39
N GLY A 641 -20.48 5.60 -37.58
CA GLY A 641 -19.46 4.91 -38.37
C GLY A 641 -19.76 5.12 -39.85
N ARG A 642 -18.74 5.06 -40.71
CA ARG A 642 -18.95 5.19 -42.17
C ARG A 642 -19.87 4.08 -42.74
N ARG A 643 -19.90 2.91 -42.09
CA ARG A 643 -20.75 1.73 -42.36
C ARG A 643 -21.12 1.06 -41.02
N GLU A 644 -21.70 -0.14 -41.05
CA GLU A 644 -21.89 -0.96 -39.86
C GLU A 644 -20.54 -1.14 -39.14
N ASN A 645 -20.41 -0.48 -37.99
CA ASN A 645 -19.15 -0.31 -37.28
C ASN A 645 -19.19 -1.14 -35.99
N ALA A 646 -18.70 -2.36 -36.09
CA ALA A 646 -18.75 -3.33 -35.01
C ALA A 646 -17.49 -4.21 -34.95
N LEU A 647 -17.15 -4.68 -33.76
CA LEU A 647 -16.06 -5.62 -33.47
C LEU A 647 -16.60 -6.81 -32.70
N ASP A 648 -16.22 -8.02 -33.07
CA ASP A 648 -16.57 -9.24 -32.37
C ASP A 648 -15.34 -9.87 -31.71
N LEU A 649 -15.47 -10.24 -30.44
CA LEU A 649 -14.49 -10.99 -29.68
C LEU A 649 -15.08 -12.34 -29.25
N THR A 650 -14.47 -13.44 -29.67
CA THR A 650 -14.92 -14.80 -29.33
C THR A 650 -13.74 -15.70 -29.01
N GLY A 651 -13.98 -16.78 -28.27
CA GLY A 651 -12.94 -17.77 -27.95
C GLY A 651 -13.01 -18.31 -26.53
N THR A 652 -12.01 -19.10 -26.16
CA THR A 652 -11.94 -19.76 -24.86
C THR A 652 -10.61 -19.48 -24.17
N VAL A 653 -10.68 -19.16 -22.88
CA VAL A 653 -9.54 -18.88 -22.00
C VAL A 653 -9.55 -19.86 -20.85
N PHE A 654 -8.47 -20.63 -20.68
CA PHE A 654 -8.31 -21.53 -19.54
C PHE A 654 -7.85 -20.76 -18.30
N ILE A 655 -8.51 -20.99 -17.16
CA ILE A 655 -8.25 -20.29 -15.91
C ILE A 655 -7.10 -20.92 -15.09
N PRO A 656 -7.12 -22.23 -14.77
CA PRO A 656 -6.04 -22.85 -14.01
C PRO A 656 -4.79 -23.00 -14.89
N PRO A 657 -3.58 -23.01 -14.30
CA PRO A 657 -2.36 -23.26 -15.05
C PRO A 657 -2.44 -24.59 -15.83
N THR A 658 -2.40 -24.51 -17.15
CA THR A 658 -2.47 -25.63 -18.10
C THR A 658 -1.57 -25.38 -19.29
N ASN A 659 -1.09 -26.45 -19.93
CA ASN A 659 -0.37 -26.34 -21.20
C ASN A 659 -1.32 -26.15 -22.39
N ALA A 660 -2.63 -26.26 -22.18
CA ALA A 660 -3.63 -26.00 -23.22
C ALA A 660 -3.56 -24.55 -23.70
N LEU A 661 -3.70 -24.36 -25.01
CA LEU A 661 -3.66 -23.04 -25.64
C LEU A 661 -5.04 -22.38 -25.55
N SER A 662 -5.11 -21.26 -24.84
CA SER A 662 -6.27 -20.36 -24.92
C SER A 662 -6.27 -19.68 -26.28
N VAL A 663 -7.42 -19.64 -26.96
CA VAL A 663 -7.54 -19.00 -28.29
C VAL A 663 -8.66 -17.99 -28.25
N VAL A 664 -8.33 -16.75 -28.60
CA VAL A 664 -9.27 -15.63 -28.67
C VAL A 664 -9.13 -14.95 -30.02
N THR A 665 -10.24 -14.68 -30.68
CA THR A 665 -10.28 -14.03 -32.00
C THR A 665 -11.04 -12.71 -31.90
N LEU A 666 -10.38 -11.63 -32.31
CA LEU A 666 -10.96 -10.30 -32.52
C LEU A 666 -11.18 -10.12 -34.03
N ALA A 667 -12.43 -9.95 -34.46
CA ALA A 667 -12.78 -9.88 -35.87
C ALA A 667 -13.70 -8.69 -36.18
N SER A 668 -13.56 -8.13 -37.38
CA SER A 668 -14.51 -7.19 -37.96
C SER A 668 -14.34 -7.07 -39.47
N PRO A 669 -15.43 -7.10 -40.26
CA PRO A 669 -15.39 -6.72 -41.67
C PRO A 669 -15.09 -5.23 -41.87
N PHE A 670 -15.51 -4.37 -40.93
CA PHE A 670 -15.26 -2.93 -40.97
C PHE A 670 -15.29 -2.32 -39.56
N PHE A 671 -14.24 -1.59 -39.20
CA PHE A 671 -14.18 -0.86 -37.93
C PHE A 671 -13.66 0.58 -38.12
N ASP A 672 -14.48 1.56 -37.76
CA ASP A 672 -14.10 2.97 -37.70
C ASP A 672 -13.84 3.39 -36.25
N ALA A 673 -12.56 3.51 -35.90
CA ALA A 673 -12.08 3.91 -34.58
C ALA A 673 -12.11 5.43 -34.36
N THR A 674 -12.34 6.23 -35.41
CA THR A 674 -12.29 7.70 -35.38
C THR A 674 -13.16 8.31 -34.28
N PRO A 675 -14.43 7.89 -34.09
CA PRO A 675 -15.29 8.46 -33.05
C PRO A 675 -14.77 8.22 -31.63
N LEU A 676 -14.12 7.08 -31.39
CA LEU A 676 -13.51 6.78 -30.10
C LEU A 676 -12.28 7.65 -29.87
N MET A 677 -11.42 7.78 -30.87
CA MET A 677 -10.24 8.63 -30.80
C MET A 677 -10.61 10.09 -30.54
N ASP A 678 -11.59 10.63 -31.25
CA ASP A 678 -11.98 12.04 -31.10
C ASP A 678 -12.68 12.34 -29.77
N THR A 679 -13.30 11.33 -29.15
CA THR A 679 -13.93 11.46 -27.83
C THR A 679 -12.95 11.39 -26.68
N PHE A 680 -12.10 10.36 -26.68
CA PHE A 680 -11.23 10.03 -25.54
C PHE A 680 -9.82 10.61 -25.67
N MET A 681 -9.38 10.89 -26.90
CA MET A 681 -8.09 11.51 -27.22
C MET A 681 -8.32 12.77 -28.06
N PRO A 682 -9.04 13.78 -27.53
CA PRO A 682 -9.22 15.03 -28.25
C PRO A 682 -7.83 15.61 -28.56
N GLY A 683 -7.64 16.09 -29.79
CA GLY A 683 -6.37 16.72 -30.17
C GLY A 683 -5.99 17.83 -29.19
N GLU A 684 -4.69 18.04 -28.99
CA GLU A 684 -4.20 19.12 -28.12
C GLU A 684 -4.94 20.43 -28.45
N PRO A 685 -5.51 21.13 -27.44
CA PRO A 685 -6.09 22.43 -27.69
C PRO A 685 -5.01 23.31 -28.31
N ALA A 686 -5.33 23.95 -29.44
CA ALA A 686 -4.43 24.87 -30.12
C ALA A 686 -3.78 25.79 -29.07
N PRO A 687 -2.46 26.04 -29.13
CA PRO A 687 -1.79 26.92 -28.19
C PRO A 687 -2.59 28.23 -28.14
N ARG A 688 -3.12 28.57 -26.96
CA ARG A 688 -3.90 29.79 -26.79
C ARG A 688 -3.06 30.94 -27.35
N PRO A 689 -3.64 31.85 -28.17
CA PRO A 689 -2.93 33.03 -28.60
C PRO A 689 -2.36 33.69 -27.36
N THR A 690 -1.04 33.84 -27.34
CA THR A 690 -0.34 34.53 -26.26
C THR A 690 -1.00 35.90 -26.15
N PRO A 691 -1.53 36.31 -24.98
CA PRO A 691 -2.03 37.66 -24.82
C PRO A 691 -0.87 38.60 -25.18
N ALA A 692 -1.04 39.37 -26.26
CA ALA A 692 -0.08 40.40 -26.61
C ALA A 692 0.01 41.36 -25.41
N GLY A 693 1.19 41.42 -24.78
CA GLY A 693 1.45 42.34 -23.68
C GLY A 693 1.59 41.75 -22.28
N LYS A 694 2.32 40.64 -22.10
CA LYS A 694 3.00 40.37 -20.82
C LYS A 694 4.51 40.56 -20.98
N PRO A 695 5.19 41.32 -20.09
CA PRO A 695 6.64 41.41 -20.08
C PRO A 695 7.25 40.02 -19.89
N ALA A 696 8.42 39.80 -20.48
CA ALA A 696 9.21 38.58 -20.31
C ALA A 696 9.27 38.18 -18.83
N PRO A 697 9.05 36.90 -18.48
CA PRO A 697 9.30 36.44 -17.11
C PRO A 697 10.76 36.73 -16.77
N ALA A 698 10.99 37.33 -15.60
CA ALA A 698 12.34 37.53 -15.08
C ALA A 698 13.13 36.21 -15.09
N PRO A 699 14.47 36.27 -15.25
CA PRO A 699 15.31 35.07 -15.24
C PRO A 699 15.03 34.29 -13.96
N ARG A 700 14.59 33.04 -14.12
CA ARG A 700 14.43 32.13 -12.99
C ARG A 700 15.82 31.97 -12.35
N PRO A 701 15.98 32.07 -11.02
CA PRO A 701 17.25 31.85 -10.36
C PRO A 701 17.84 30.49 -10.77
N PRO A 702 19.18 30.33 -10.78
CA PRO A 702 19.80 29.05 -11.06
C PRO A 702 19.16 28.00 -10.15
N GLU A 703 18.65 26.94 -10.77
CA GLU A 703 18.07 25.80 -10.10
C GLU A 703 19.15 25.19 -9.21
N ALA A 704 19.11 25.56 -7.93
CA ALA A 704 19.92 24.94 -6.90
C ALA A 704 19.65 23.44 -6.97
N ALA A 705 20.74 22.69 -7.17
CA ALA A 705 20.84 21.24 -7.20
C ALA A 705 19.56 20.51 -6.77
N ARG A 706 18.79 20.04 -7.75
CA ARG A 706 17.84 18.95 -7.49
C ARG A 706 18.63 17.84 -6.82
N GLN A 707 18.21 17.50 -5.61
CA GLN A 707 18.74 16.36 -4.86
C GLN A 707 18.68 15.12 -5.77
N PRO A 708 19.75 14.30 -5.85
CA PRO A 708 19.75 13.07 -6.61
C PRO A 708 18.84 12.06 -5.91
N GLY A 709 17.57 12.10 -6.27
CA GLY A 709 16.53 11.26 -5.68
C GLY A 709 15.23 11.25 -6.50
N GLU A 710 15.29 11.67 -7.76
CA GLU A 710 14.23 11.32 -8.71
C GLU A 710 14.29 9.80 -8.83
N LYS A 711 13.34 9.09 -8.20
CA LYS A 711 13.24 7.63 -8.29
C LYS A 711 13.14 7.28 -9.78
N ALA A 712 14.27 6.90 -10.37
CA ALA A 712 14.31 6.26 -11.66
C ALA A 712 13.24 5.17 -11.62
N GLY A 713 12.25 5.25 -12.52
CA GLY A 713 11.16 4.29 -12.55
C GLY A 713 11.73 2.89 -12.45
N ALA A 714 11.30 2.12 -11.45
CA ALA A 714 11.78 0.76 -11.27
C ALA A 714 11.42 -0.05 -12.52
N GLU A 715 12.35 -0.88 -13.01
CA GLU A 715 12.05 -1.78 -14.11
C GLU A 715 10.90 -2.72 -13.72
N PRO A 716 10.02 -3.06 -14.67
CA PRO A 716 8.98 -4.06 -14.42
C PRO A 716 9.60 -5.38 -13.95
N PRO A 717 9.01 -6.03 -12.91
CA PRO A 717 9.45 -7.34 -12.48
C PRO A 717 9.15 -8.41 -13.55
N PRO A 718 9.83 -9.57 -13.52
CA PRO A 718 9.53 -10.69 -14.41
C PRO A 718 8.06 -11.12 -14.32
N VAL A 719 7.45 -11.39 -15.47
CA VAL A 719 6.12 -12.00 -15.56
C VAL A 719 6.27 -13.52 -15.47
N SER A 720 5.53 -14.14 -14.57
CA SER A 720 5.41 -15.60 -14.47
C SER A 720 4.09 -16.06 -15.07
N ALA A 721 4.20 -16.80 -16.18
CA ALA A 721 3.10 -17.37 -16.95
C ALA A 721 3.18 -18.90 -17.02
N THR A 722 3.76 -19.55 -16.01
CA THR A 722 3.81 -21.01 -15.91
C THR A 722 2.40 -21.57 -16.06
N GLY A 723 2.20 -22.40 -17.10
CA GLY A 723 0.89 -22.98 -17.45
C GLY A 723 -0.12 -21.96 -17.99
N ARG A 724 0.29 -20.87 -18.65
CA ARG A 724 -0.65 -19.90 -19.22
C ARG A 724 -0.26 -19.58 -20.67
N ASN A 725 -0.89 -20.29 -21.59
CA ASN A 725 -0.69 -20.14 -23.03
C ASN A 725 -1.89 -19.41 -23.66
N LEU A 726 -1.63 -18.39 -24.48
CA LEU A 726 -2.66 -17.59 -25.17
C LEU A 726 -2.25 -17.31 -26.62
N LEU A 727 -3.19 -17.52 -27.54
CA LEU A 727 -3.13 -17.02 -28.91
C LEU A 727 -4.29 -16.03 -29.13
N LEU A 728 -3.94 -14.77 -29.38
CA LEU A 728 -4.88 -13.75 -29.83
C LEU A 728 -4.75 -13.58 -31.35
N GLN A 729 -5.84 -13.82 -32.07
CA GLN A 729 -5.93 -13.64 -33.51
C GLN A 729 -6.70 -12.35 -33.81
N VAL A 730 -6.06 -11.39 -34.46
CA VAL A 730 -6.69 -10.16 -34.94
C VAL A 730 -7.00 -10.30 -36.43
N ARG A 731 -8.27 -10.19 -36.82
CA ARG A 731 -8.79 -10.36 -38.18
C ARG A 731 -9.70 -9.19 -38.53
N LEU A 732 -9.09 -8.04 -38.79
CA LEU A 732 -9.80 -6.83 -39.17
C LEU A 732 -9.60 -6.58 -40.66
N ASP A 733 -10.67 -6.63 -41.43
CA ASP A 733 -10.57 -6.59 -42.90
C ASP A 733 -10.48 -5.15 -43.43
N ASP A 734 -11.10 -4.19 -42.75
CA ASP A 734 -11.05 -2.77 -43.11
C ASP A 734 -11.17 -1.91 -41.84
N VAL A 735 -10.11 -1.17 -41.51
CA VAL A 735 -10.05 -0.34 -40.32
C VAL A 735 -9.75 1.09 -40.70
N VAL A 736 -10.57 2.01 -40.20
CA VAL A 736 -10.37 3.45 -40.36
C VAL A 736 -10.07 4.07 -39.00
N ALA A 737 -9.01 4.86 -38.94
CA ALA A 737 -8.65 5.66 -37.78
C ALA A 737 -8.20 7.05 -38.25
N ARG A 738 -9.12 8.02 -38.25
CA ARG A 738 -8.92 9.36 -38.84
C ARG A 738 -8.51 9.27 -40.32
N ASP A 739 -7.28 9.70 -40.65
CA ASP A 739 -6.75 9.66 -42.01
C ASP A 739 -6.12 8.28 -42.35
N VAL A 740 -5.96 7.39 -41.36
CA VAL A 740 -5.32 6.08 -41.53
C VAL A 740 -6.35 5.03 -41.93
N GLU A 741 -6.03 4.29 -42.99
CA GLU A 741 -6.86 3.21 -43.51
C GLU A 741 -6.02 1.93 -43.54
N MET A 742 -6.52 0.85 -42.93
CA MET A 742 -5.83 -0.44 -42.88
C MET A 742 -6.71 -1.52 -43.47
N ASN A 743 -6.30 -2.13 -44.59
CA ASN A 743 -7.12 -3.09 -45.33
C ASN A 743 -6.25 -4.15 -46.04
N PRO A 744 -6.03 -5.33 -45.43
CA PRO A 744 -6.45 -5.75 -44.10
C PRO A 744 -5.46 -5.33 -42.98
N ALA A 745 -5.85 -5.56 -41.73
CA ALA A 745 -5.02 -5.46 -40.53
C ALA A 745 -5.07 -6.78 -39.73
N HIS A 746 -4.29 -7.78 -40.17
CA HIS A 746 -4.25 -9.11 -39.58
C HIS A 746 -2.95 -9.35 -38.80
N LEU A 747 -3.09 -9.75 -37.54
CA LEU A 747 -1.98 -9.93 -36.59
C LEU A 747 -2.24 -11.16 -35.71
N ASP A 748 -1.21 -11.97 -35.47
CA ASP A 748 -1.26 -13.03 -34.45
C ASP A 748 -0.33 -12.66 -33.29
N ILE A 749 -0.84 -12.76 -32.07
CA ILE A 749 -0.08 -12.56 -30.83
C ILE A 749 -0.11 -13.86 -30.04
N LEU A 750 1.04 -14.48 -29.86
CA LEU A 750 1.23 -15.71 -29.10
C LEU A 750 1.99 -15.41 -27.81
N PHE A 751 1.44 -15.83 -26.69
CA PHE A 751 2.11 -15.78 -25.40
C PHE A 751 2.26 -17.19 -24.84
N THR A 752 3.50 -17.67 -24.76
CA THR A 752 3.83 -19.00 -24.21
C THR A 752 5.15 -18.94 -23.46
N ASN A 753 5.25 -19.62 -22.32
CA ASN A 753 6.49 -19.72 -21.53
C ASN A 753 7.18 -18.37 -21.24
N ASN A 754 6.39 -17.35 -20.85
CA ASN A 754 6.84 -15.96 -20.63
C ASN A 754 7.35 -15.24 -21.88
N VAL A 755 7.27 -15.84 -23.06
CA VAL A 755 7.66 -15.24 -24.34
C VAL A 755 6.40 -14.76 -25.05
N LEU A 756 6.37 -13.46 -25.34
CA LEU A 756 5.38 -12.84 -26.21
C LEU A 756 5.97 -12.74 -27.61
N SER A 757 5.31 -13.36 -28.58
CA SER A 757 5.62 -13.24 -30.00
C SER A 757 4.44 -12.58 -30.71
N ALA A 758 4.71 -11.57 -31.54
CA ALA A 758 3.69 -10.92 -32.35
C ALA A 758 4.19 -10.77 -33.79
N ALA A 759 3.40 -11.25 -34.76
CA ALA A 759 3.77 -11.20 -36.16
C ALA A 759 2.57 -10.84 -37.05
N THR A 760 2.75 -9.86 -37.93
CA THR A 760 1.75 -9.53 -38.96
C THR A 760 1.56 -10.72 -39.89
N ARG A 761 0.32 -11.07 -40.18
CA ARG A 761 -0.01 -12.02 -41.26
C ARG A 761 -0.12 -11.30 -42.59
N GLU A 762 -0.93 -10.25 -42.59
CA GLU A 762 -1.15 -9.36 -43.71
C GLU A 762 -1.55 -8.00 -43.14
N MET A 763 -0.85 -6.94 -43.50
CA MET A 763 -1.18 -5.60 -43.05
C MET A 763 -0.84 -4.60 -44.14
N VAL A 764 -1.87 -3.92 -44.62
CA VAL A 764 -1.76 -2.88 -45.64
C VAL A 764 -2.26 -1.59 -45.03
N VAL A 765 -1.42 -0.55 -45.01
CA VAL A 765 -1.72 0.75 -44.41
C VAL A 765 -1.64 1.82 -45.50
N ASN A 766 -2.77 2.48 -45.78
CA ASN A 766 -2.93 3.50 -46.80
C ASN A 766 -2.32 3.09 -48.16
N GLY A 767 -2.50 1.82 -48.55
CA GLY A 767 -2.02 1.24 -49.81
C GLY A 767 -0.57 0.70 -49.81
N GLY A 768 0.20 0.93 -48.74
CA GLY A 768 1.53 0.34 -48.57
C GLY A 768 1.52 -0.88 -47.64
N THR A 769 2.54 -1.74 -47.71
CA THR A 769 2.62 -2.95 -46.88
C THR A 769 3.44 -2.73 -45.62
N VAL A 770 3.02 -3.36 -44.52
CA VAL A 770 3.74 -3.33 -43.25
C VAL A 770 3.92 -4.76 -42.73
N HIS A 771 5.17 -5.13 -42.50
CA HIS A 771 5.55 -6.35 -41.81
C HIS A 771 6.17 -6.03 -40.47
N LEU A 772 5.68 -6.67 -39.41
CA LEU A 772 6.18 -6.53 -38.05
C LEU A 772 6.41 -7.92 -37.47
N ASP A 773 7.58 -8.12 -36.86
CA ASP A 773 7.95 -9.30 -36.08
C ASP A 773 8.52 -8.83 -34.73
N VAL A 774 7.91 -9.29 -33.65
CA VAL A 774 8.31 -8.97 -32.27
C VAL A 774 8.45 -10.25 -31.48
N GLN A 775 9.54 -10.35 -30.74
CA GLN A 775 9.73 -11.38 -29.71
C GLN A 775 10.21 -10.71 -28.41
N ALA A 776 9.47 -10.90 -27.33
CA ALA A 776 9.80 -10.35 -26.02
C ALA A 776 9.76 -11.43 -24.94
N ASN A 777 10.89 -11.65 -24.26
CA ASN A 777 10.97 -12.49 -23.07
C ASN A 777 10.62 -11.64 -21.84
N LEU A 778 9.41 -11.87 -21.32
CA LEU A 778 8.89 -11.22 -20.13
C LEU A 778 9.37 -11.89 -18.83
N GLY A 779 10.08 -13.01 -18.91
CA GLY A 779 10.61 -13.77 -17.77
C GLY A 779 11.87 -13.18 -17.14
N VAL A 780 12.33 -12.00 -17.58
CA VAL A 780 13.49 -11.29 -17.02
C VAL A 780 13.11 -9.87 -16.60
N THR A 781 13.71 -9.33 -15.54
CA THR A 781 13.42 -7.97 -15.06
C THR A 781 13.73 -6.95 -16.16
N GLY A 782 12.78 -6.06 -16.43
CA GLY A 782 12.88 -5.07 -17.51
C GLY A 782 12.65 -5.62 -18.92
N TYR A 783 12.51 -6.94 -19.08
CA TYR A 783 12.21 -7.65 -20.33
C TYR A 783 13.32 -7.57 -21.40
N ALA A 784 13.60 -8.68 -22.07
CA ALA A 784 14.50 -8.73 -23.22
C ALA A 784 13.68 -8.85 -24.50
N TYR A 785 14.01 -8.09 -25.53
CA TYR A 785 13.18 -8.05 -26.74
C TYR A 785 13.98 -7.87 -28.02
N THR A 786 13.42 -8.38 -29.11
CA THR A 786 13.81 -8.14 -30.49
C THR A 786 12.60 -7.69 -31.30
N VAL A 787 12.80 -6.69 -32.13
CA VAL A 787 11.78 -6.13 -33.02
C VAL A 787 12.38 -6.00 -34.40
N ALA A 788 11.67 -6.47 -35.43
CA ALA A 788 11.99 -6.23 -36.82
C ALA A 788 10.76 -5.66 -37.52
N THR A 789 10.95 -4.65 -38.37
CA THR A 789 9.86 -3.98 -39.07
C THR A 789 10.29 -3.62 -40.48
N SER A 790 9.41 -3.90 -41.45
CA SER A 790 9.56 -3.51 -42.84
C SER A 790 8.29 -2.80 -43.31
N ILE A 791 8.43 -1.55 -43.75
CA ILE A 791 7.36 -0.72 -44.29
C ILE A 791 7.71 -0.42 -45.75
N THR A 792 6.77 -0.63 -46.67
CA THR A 792 6.97 -0.38 -48.09
C THR A 792 5.82 0.43 -48.67
N ASN A 793 6.15 1.54 -49.32
CA ASN A 793 5.26 2.44 -50.06
C ASN A 793 4.12 3.04 -49.21
N VAL A 794 4.34 3.30 -47.92
CA VAL A 794 3.31 3.89 -47.04
C VAL A 794 3.40 5.42 -47.05
N PRO A 795 2.30 6.17 -47.30
CA PRO A 795 2.31 7.63 -47.19
C PRO A 795 2.42 8.08 -45.72
N ALA A 796 3.34 8.99 -45.41
CA ALA A 796 3.59 9.49 -44.05
C ALA A 796 2.48 10.42 -43.54
N ARG A 797 1.90 11.23 -44.43
CA ARG A 797 1.00 12.34 -44.07
C ARG A 797 -0.25 11.86 -43.29
N PRO A 798 -0.97 10.81 -43.72
CA PRO A 798 -2.12 10.30 -42.96
C PRO A 798 -1.78 9.85 -41.54
N LEU A 799 -0.62 9.21 -41.35
CA LEU A 799 -0.14 8.75 -40.04
C LEU A 799 0.19 9.94 -39.12
N ILE A 800 0.93 10.93 -39.64
CA ILE A 800 1.31 12.12 -38.88
C ILE A 800 0.06 12.92 -38.48
N ASN A 801 -0.87 13.13 -39.41
CA ASN A 801 -2.10 13.87 -39.11
C ASN A 801 -2.95 13.19 -38.04
N SER A 802 -3.02 11.86 -38.06
CA SER A 802 -3.88 11.09 -37.15
C SER A 802 -3.29 10.97 -35.74
N PHE A 803 -1.96 10.78 -35.63
CA PHE A 803 -1.29 10.47 -34.35
C PHE A 803 -0.40 11.59 -33.80
N ALA A 804 -0.01 12.57 -34.61
CA ALA A 804 0.80 13.72 -34.19
C ALA A 804 0.21 15.03 -34.77
N PRO A 805 -1.02 15.40 -34.38
CA PRO A 805 -1.73 16.54 -34.98
C PRO A 805 -1.00 17.89 -34.82
N SER A 806 -0.17 18.07 -33.79
CA SER A 806 0.69 19.26 -33.63
C SER A 806 1.80 19.38 -34.71
N ARG A 807 2.03 18.31 -35.47
CA ARG A 807 2.98 18.23 -36.59
C ARG A 807 2.28 18.07 -37.94
N ARG A 808 0.98 18.37 -38.01
CA ARG A 808 0.18 18.26 -39.24
C ARG A 808 0.89 18.93 -40.41
N ASP A 809 0.85 18.26 -41.57
CA ASP A 809 1.38 18.77 -42.84
C ASP A 809 2.88 19.10 -42.87
N ARG A 810 3.66 18.77 -41.81
CA ARG A 810 5.12 19.01 -41.79
C ARG A 810 5.93 18.09 -42.69
N LEU A 811 5.39 16.94 -43.04
CA LEU A 811 5.99 15.98 -43.97
C LEU A 811 4.89 15.36 -44.82
N ASP A 812 5.04 15.50 -46.13
CA ASP A 812 4.25 14.78 -47.12
C ASP A 812 5.22 13.93 -47.95
N ALA A 813 5.18 12.60 -47.85
CA ALA A 813 6.11 11.71 -48.55
C ALA A 813 5.62 10.25 -48.53
N THR A 814 6.09 9.45 -49.50
CA THR A 814 6.02 7.99 -49.41
C THR A 814 7.25 7.46 -48.68
N VAL A 815 7.05 6.55 -47.73
CA VAL A 815 8.10 6.04 -46.83
C VAL A 815 8.29 4.54 -47.03
N ASN A 816 9.55 4.15 -47.18
CA ASN A 816 10.01 2.79 -46.97
C ASN A 816 10.91 2.76 -45.74
N VAL A 817 10.69 1.83 -44.83
CA VAL A 817 11.49 1.68 -43.60
C VAL A 817 11.90 0.23 -43.46
N THR A 818 13.18 -0.03 -43.20
CA THR A 818 13.63 -1.29 -42.65
C THR A 818 14.30 -0.99 -41.32
N ALA A 819 13.73 -1.49 -40.23
CA ALA A 819 14.24 -1.24 -38.89
C ALA A 819 14.35 -2.54 -38.10
N ALA A 820 15.40 -2.63 -37.28
CA ALA A 820 15.57 -3.72 -36.33
C ALA A 820 16.07 -3.16 -35.00
N ALA A 821 15.57 -3.68 -33.89
CA ALA A 821 15.98 -3.30 -32.56
C ALA A 821 16.11 -4.52 -31.65
N LYS A 822 17.09 -4.49 -30.76
CA LYS A 822 17.30 -5.45 -29.68
C LYS A 822 17.60 -4.70 -28.39
N GLY A 823 16.94 -5.06 -27.30
CA GLY A 823 17.10 -4.36 -26.03
C GLY A 823 16.82 -5.21 -24.80
N LEU A 824 17.20 -4.65 -23.64
CA LEU A 824 16.91 -5.17 -22.29
C LEU A 824 16.55 -3.99 -21.38
N GLY A 825 15.36 -4.00 -20.78
CA GLY A 825 14.85 -2.89 -19.98
C GLY A 825 14.00 -1.91 -20.79
N VAL A 826 12.97 -1.37 -20.15
CA VAL A 826 12.03 -0.42 -20.78
C VAL A 826 12.14 0.99 -20.20
N THR A 827 12.93 1.18 -19.15
CA THR A 827 13.14 2.50 -18.55
C THR A 827 14.22 3.28 -19.30
N LYS A 828 14.13 4.63 -19.30
CA LYS A 828 15.09 5.50 -19.99
C LYS A 828 16.56 5.17 -19.67
N PRO A 829 16.98 4.91 -18.41
CA PRO A 829 18.35 4.52 -18.11
C PRO A 829 18.79 3.19 -18.76
N ASN A 830 17.95 2.17 -18.77
CA ASN A 830 18.30 0.88 -19.37
C ASN A 830 18.18 0.90 -20.89
N LEU A 831 17.23 1.65 -21.47
CA LEU A 831 17.20 1.90 -22.91
C LEU A 831 18.50 2.56 -23.39
N LYS A 832 19.00 3.59 -22.67
CA LYS A 832 20.29 4.21 -22.96
C LYS A 832 21.45 3.19 -22.90
N ARG A 833 21.43 2.19 -22.01
CA ARG A 833 22.54 1.24 -21.88
C ARG A 833 22.47 0.07 -22.85
N ASN A 834 21.26 -0.44 -23.10
CA ASN A 834 21.07 -1.78 -23.63
C ASN A 834 20.37 -1.80 -25.00
N LEU A 835 19.82 -0.68 -25.48
CA LEU A 835 19.19 -0.64 -26.80
C LEU A 835 20.25 -0.59 -27.91
N ALA A 836 20.19 -1.57 -28.80
CA ALA A 836 20.86 -1.55 -30.09
C ALA A 836 19.78 -1.52 -31.19
N ALA A 837 19.81 -0.53 -32.06
CA ALA A 837 18.85 -0.42 -33.16
C ALA A 837 19.53 0.00 -34.47
N THR A 838 18.95 -0.39 -35.59
CA THR A 838 19.33 0.03 -36.95
C THR A 838 18.07 0.44 -37.70
N ALA A 839 18.14 1.51 -38.47
CA ALA A 839 17.03 1.99 -39.28
C ALA A 839 17.54 2.51 -40.63
N ASP A 840 17.00 1.94 -41.70
CA ASP A 840 17.13 2.42 -43.07
C ASP A 840 15.79 2.99 -43.50
N ILE A 841 15.75 4.28 -43.78
CA ILE A 841 14.54 5.04 -44.15
C ILE A 841 14.76 5.64 -45.53
N LEU A 842 13.83 5.38 -46.45
CA LEU A 842 13.77 5.99 -47.76
C LEU A 842 12.46 6.77 -47.88
N LEU A 843 12.58 8.08 -48.09
CA LEU A 843 11.49 9.00 -48.38
C LEU A 843 11.49 9.27 -49.88
N LEU A 844 10.33 9.21 -50.53
CA LEU A 844 10.18 9.43 -51.96
C LEU A 844 9.14 10.51 -52.26
N ASN A 845 9.43 11.31 -53.28
CA ASN A 845 8.52 12.26 -53.93
C ASN A 845 7.69 13.09 -52.95
N GLY A 846 8.38 13.81 -52.06
CA GLY A 846 7.76 14.46 -50.92
C GLY A 846 8.10 15.93 -50.75
N ARG A 847 7.69 16.49 -49.61
CA ARG A 847 7.95 17.85 -49.18
C ARG A 847 8.02 17.92 -47.66
N PHE A 848 9.01 18.65 -47.15
CA PHE A 848 9.06 19.09 -45.77
C PHE A 848 8.45 20.49 -45.65
N ASN A 849 7.62 20.74 -44.63
CA ASN A 849 7.08 22.06 -44.32
C ASN A 849 7.33 22.39 -42.85
N ASP A 850 7.79 23.62 -42.58
CA ASP A 850 7.93 24.19 -41.25
C ASP A 850 8.67 23.28 -40.24
N VAL A 851 9.68 22.57 -40.71
CA VAL A 851 10.52 21.73 -39.86
C VAL A 851 11.51 22.65 -39.11
N PRO A 852 11.64 22.56 -37.78
CA PRO A 852 12.46 23.50 -36.99
C PRO A 852 13.88 23.71 -37.50
N ILE A 853 14.57 22.61 -37.88
CA ILE A 853 15.94 22.67 -38.41
C ILE A 853 16.01 23.41 -39.75
N LEU A 854 15.04 23.16 -40.64
CA LEU A 854 14.97 23.82 -41.94
C LEU A 854 14.60 25.31 -41.79
N ASN A 855 13.75 25.66 -40.84
CA ASN A 855 13.38 27.05 -40.56
C ASN A 855 14.56 27.87 -40.03
N ARG A 856 15.39 27.25 -39.18
CA ARG A 856 16.64 27.85 -38.69
C ARG A 856 17.64 28.03 -39.84
N LEU A 857 17.79 27.02 -40.70
CA LEU A 857 18.65 27.11 -41.88
C LEU A 857 18.16 28.16 -42.89
N ALA A 858 16.86 28.22 -43.17
CA ALA A 858 16.25 29.23 -44.04
C ALA A 858 16.59 30.66 -43.59
N THR A 859 16.51 30.90 -42.27
CA THR A 859 16.86 32.19 -41.66
C THR A 859 18.37 32.46 -41.73
N LEU A 860 19.18 31.42 -41.54
CA LEU A 860 20.64 31.53 -41.56
C LEU A 860 21.18 31.91 -42.95
N VAL A 861 20.63 31.33 -44.02
CA VAL A 861 21.08 31.58 -45.41
C VAL A 861 20.20 32.59 -46.17
N ASN A 862 19.18 33.17 -45.52
CA ASN A 862 18.20 34.09 -46.11
C ASN A 862 17.50 33.52 -47.37
N TYR A 863 17.08 32.25 -47.28
CA TYR A 863 16.42 31.51 -48.37
C TYR A 863 15.13 30.86 -47.88
N ASP A 864 14.00 31.54 -48.11
CA ASP A 864 12.70 31.12 -47.61
C ASP A 864 12.19 29.80 -48.21
N GLU A 865 12.66 29.38 -49.40
CA GLU A 865 12.29 28.08 -49.98
C GLU A 865 12.68 26.89 -49.09
N LEU A 866 13.64 27.03 -48.17
CA LEU A 866 14.00 25.97 -47.20
C LEU A 866 12.87 25.69 -46.19
N ARG A 867 11.95 26.63 -45.96
CA ARG A 867 10.81 26.43 -45.05
C ARG A 867 9.75 25.49 -45.64
N SER A 868 9.69 25.37 -46.96
CA SER A 868 8.84 24.41 -47.69
C SER A 868 9.64 23.72 -48.78
N LEU A 869 10.30 22.64 -48.40
CA LEU A 869 11.38 22.02 -49.17
C LEU A 869 10.90 20.74 -49.89
N PRO A 870 10.62 20.78 -51.21
CA PRO A 870 10.23 19.60 -51.99
C PRO A 870 11.43 18.69 -52.28
N PHE A 871 11.24 17.38 -52.38
CA PHE A 871 12.30 16.41 -52.70
C PHE A 871 11.85 15.26 -53.58
N LYS A 872 12.80 14.71 -54.33
CA LYS A 872 12.63 13.46 -55.09
C LYS A 872 12.94 12.26 -54.21
N SER A 873 14.04 12.31 -53.47
CA SER A 873 14.39 11.26 -52.51
C SER A 873 15.11 11.81 -51.28
N GLY A 874 14.84 11.18 -50.14
CA GLY A 874 15.57 11.35 -48.89
C GLY A 874 15.98 9.97 -48.36
N VAL A 875 17.26 9.74 -48.08
CA VAL A 875 17.75 8.47 -47.53
C VAL A 875 18.34 8.76 -46.17
N VAL A 876 17.90 8.03 -45.14
CA VAL A 876 18.48 8.08 -43.80
C VAL A 876 18.86 6.68 -43.38
N LYS A 877 20.14 6.48 -43.09
CA LYS A 877 20.66 5.27 -42.44
C LYS A 877 21.19 5.69 -41.08
N ALA A 878 20.71 5.02 -40.05
CA ALA A 878 21.09 5.31 -38.69
C ALA A 878 21.21 4.05 -37.85
N HIS A 879 22.07 4.11 -36.85
CA HIS A 879 22.13 3.11 -35.80
C HIS A 879 22.13 3.77 -34.43
N ALA A 880 21.57 3.10 -33.43
CA ALA A 880 21.58 3.55 -32.05
C ALA A 880 22.29 2.53 -31.17
N ARG A 881 23.18 3.01 -30.30
CA ARG A 881 23.86 2.23 -29.26
C ARG A 881 24.27 3.16 -28.11
N ASN A 882 24.26 2.66 -26.88
CA ASN A 882 24.72 3.39 -25.70
C ASN A 882 24.02 4.76 -25.52
N GLY A 883 22.75 4.86 -25.91
CA GLY A 883 21.93 6.06 -25.69
C GLY A 883 22.21 7.19 -26.67
N VAL A 884 22.94 6.89 -27.74
CA VAL A 884 23.26 7.81 -28.84
C VAL A 884 22.79 7.16 -30.15
N ALA A 885 22.01 7.89 -30.92
CA ALA A 885 21.67 7.55 -32.30
C ALA A 885 22.64 8.28 -33.23
N THR A 886 23.40 7.52 -34.01
CA THR A 886 24.33 8.01 -35.02
C THR A 886 23.65 7.96 -36.38
N ILE A 887 23.70 9.07 -37.11
CA ILE A 887 23.25 9.16 -38.50
C ILE A 887 24.45 8.84 -39.37
N ASP A 888 24.49 7.64 -39.94
CA ASP A 888 25.57 7.16 -40.80
C ASP A 888 25.52 7.80 -42.18
N THR A 889 24.30 7.99 -42.69
CA THR A 889 24.07 8.62 -43.98
C THR A 889 22.72 9.31 -43.92
N CYS A 890 22.69 10.61 -44.17
CA CYS A 890 21.46 11.32 -44.47
C CYS A 890 21.68 12.06 -45.79
N GLU A 891 20.99 11.65 -46.84
CA GLU A 891 21.02 12.31 -48.13
C GLU A 891 19.64 12.85 -48.48
N TYR A 892 19.60 14.07 -48.97
CA TYR A 892 18.42 14.71 -49.50
C TYR A 892 18.70 15.16 -50.93
N ARG A 893 17.76 14.88 -51.85
CA ARG A 893 17.85 15.25 -53.27
C ARG A 893 16.57 15.95 -53.71
N GLY A 894 16.69 17.26 -53.97
CA GLY A 894 15.66 18.09 -54.58
C GLY A 894 16.11 18.70 -55.91
N ASP A 895 15.26 19.54 -56.50
CA ASP A 895 15.56 20.20 -57.79
C ASP A 895 16.54 21.37 -57.65
N ASN A 896 16.49 22.08 -56.51
CA ASN A 896 17.34 23.25 -56.25
C ASN A 896 18.39 23.01 -55.16
N ILE A 897 18.20 21.98 -54.33
CA ILE A 897 19.05 21.70 -53.17
C ILE A 897 19.42 20.21 -53.16
N ARG A 898 20.67 19.90 -52.85
CA ARG A 898 21.11 18.61 -52.34
C ARG A 898 21.69 18.84 -50.96
N ALA A 899 21.43 17.92 -50.03
CA ALA A 899 21.93 18.05 -48.68
C ALA A 899 22.41 16.70 -48.16
N GLY A 900 23.52 16.73 -47.45
CA GLY A 900 24.04 15.62 -46.67
C GLY A 900 24.01 15.98 -45.19
N ALA A 901 23.71 15.04 -44.30
CA ALA A 901 23.93 15.23 -42.88
C ALA A 901 24.54 13.97 -42.24
N ALA A 902 25.44 14.18 -41.28
CA ALA A 902 25.99 13.14 -40.44
C ALA A 902 26.19 13.70 -39.03
N GLY A 903 26.14 12.85 -38.02
CA GLY A 903 26.29 13.27 -36.63
C GLY A 903 25.46 12.43 -35.67
N THR A 904 25.22 12.96 -34.49
CA THR A 904 24.58 12.22 -33.40
C THR A 904 23.41 12.96 -32.80
N VAL A 905 22.47 12.17 -32.27
CA VAL A 905 21.34 12.62 -31.46
C VAL A 905 21.27 11.73 -30.22
N ASP A 906 21.29 12.32 -29.03
CA ASP A 906 21.12 11.55 -27.79
C ASP A 906 19.66 11.43 -27.36
N PHE A 907 19.40 10.58 -26.37
CA PHE A 907 18.06 10.34 -25.82
C PHE A 907 17.53 11.50 -24.93
N ASP A 908 18.30 12.57 -24.77
CA ASP A 908 17.88 13.83 -24.14
C ASP A 908 17.58 14.90 -25.20
N GLU A 909 17.48 14.49 -26.48
CA GLU A 909 17.20 15.31 -27.65
C GLU A 909 18.32 16.27 -28.05
N ASN A 910 19.54 16.12 -27.49
CA ASN A 910 20.66 16.97 -27.87
C ASN A 910 21.18 16.58 -29.25
N LEU A 911 21.46 17.59 -30.07
CA LEU A 911 21.95 17.46 -31.43
C LEU A 911 23.45 17.75 -31.52
N ASP A 912 24.18 16.96 -32.28
CA ASP A 912 25.46 17.35 -32.85
C ASP A 912 25.54 16.88 -34.30
N LEU A 913 25.07 17.73 -35.22
CA LEU A 913 24.94 17.40 -36.64
C LEU A 913 25.88 18.28 -37.47
N THR A 914 26.44 17.69 -38.52
CA THR A 914 27.17 18.40 -39.57
C THR A 914 26.40 18.28 -40.86
N VAL A 915 26.02 19.42 -41.45
CA VAL A 915 25.22 19.48 -42.67
C VAL A 915 26.07 20.01 -43.82
N HIS A 916 26.07 19.28 -44.93
CA HIS A 916 26.64 19.68 -46.20
C HIS A 916 25.51 20.05 -47.15
N LEU A 917 25.66 21.14 -47.90
CA LEU A 917 24.63 21.64 -48.81
C LEU A 917 25.24 21.91 -50.18
N SER A 918 24.53 21.50 -51.22
CA SER A 918 24.82 21.86 -52.61
C SER A 918 23.60 22.55 -53.19
N LEU A 919 23.80 23.69 -53.85
CA LEU A 919 22.74 24.57 -54.30
C LEU A 919 22.78 24.70 -55.83
N SER A 920 21.63 24.73 -56.49
CA SER A 920 21.57 25.04 -57.92
C SER A 920 21.98 26.49 -58.19
N ALA A 921 22.43 26.81 -59.41
CA ALA A 921 22.73 28.19 -59.81
C ALA A 921 21.57 29.17 -59.53
N LYS A 922 20.32 28.69 -59.65
CA LYS A 922 19.10 29.44 -59.30
C LYS A 922 19.03 29.77 -57.80
N ALA A 923 19.25 28.77 -56.94
CA ALA A 923 19.24 28.94 -55.49
C ALA A 923 20.39 29.85 -55.02
N VAL A 924 21.59 29.69 -55.58
CA VAL A 924 22.75 30.56 -55.31
C VAL A 924 22.44 32.01 -55.68
N THR A 925 21.84 32.25 -56.85
CA THR A 925 21.45 33.60 -57.28
C THR A 925 20.40 34.22 -56.35
N ALA A 926 19.43 33.43 -55.87
CA ALA A 926 18.41 33.89 -54.94
C ALA A 926 19.01 34.31 -53.57
N ILE A 927 19.94 33.51 -53.03
CA ILE A 927 20.63 33.83 -51.77
C ILE A 927 21.48 35.10 -51.88
N LEU A 928 22.21 35.28 -52.99
CA LEU A 928 23.08 36.44 -53.20
C LEU A 928 22.29 37.73 -53.48
N SER A 929 21.20 37.64 -54.27
CA SER A 929 20.37 38.80 -54.61
C SER A 929 19.55 39.34 -53.43
N ASN A 930 19.14 38.48 -52.49
CA ASN A 930 18.48 38.90 -51.24
C ASN A 930 19.44 39.59 -50.24
N ASN A 931 20.76 39.52 -50.44
CA ASN A 931 21.78 40.08 -49.54
C ASN A 931 22.46 41.36 -50.06
N LEU A 932 21.77 42.18 -50.87
CA LEU A 932 22.26 43.44 -51.48
C LEU A 932 23.38 43.31 -52.56
N TYR A 933 23.89 42.12 -52.86
CA TYR A 933 24.95 41.93 -53.86
C TYR A 933 24.39 41.36 -55.18
N ARG A 934 24.21 42.20 -56.19
CA ARG A 934 23.92 41.77 -57.57
C ARG A 934 25.20 41.23 -58.23
N VAL A 935 25.57 39.99 -57.93
CA VAL A 935 26.66 39.30 -58.63
C VAL A 935 26.06 38.54 -59.83
N PRO A 936 26.43 38.85 -61.08
CA PRO A 936 26.02 38.05 -62.24
C PRO A 936 26.70 36.68 -62.17
N VAL A 937 25.93 35.61 -61.92
CA VAL A 937 26.43 34.23 -62.00
C VAL A 937 26.62 33.89 -63.48
N MET A 938 27.85 33.57 -63.91
CA MET A 938 28.16 33.27 -65.32
C MET A 938 27.32 32.08 -65.84
N SER A 939 26.84 32.20 -67.07
CA SER A 939 25.94 31.22 -67.73
C SER A 939 26.59 29.87 -68.09
N SER A 940 27.86 29.63 -67.75
CA SER A 940 28.59 28.38 -68.06
C SER A 940 28.29 27.23 -67.09
N THR A 941 27.50 27.45 -66.03
CA THR A 941 27.09 26.45 -65.02
C THR A 941 25.60 26.11 -65.05
N ALA A 942 24.90 26.41 -66.16
CA ALA A 942 23.49 26.11 -66.32
C ALA A 942 23.21 24.60 -66.14
N GLY A 943 22.67 24.23 -64.98
CA GLY A 943 22.33 22.84 -64.60
C GLY A 943 23.24 22.20 -63.53
N ALA A 944 24.37 22.82 -63.16
CA ALA A 944 25.27 22.29 -62.15
C ALA A 944 24.87 22.71 -60.72
N PHE A 945 25.04 21.81 -59.75
CA PHE A 945 24.96 22.12 -58.31
C PHE A 945 26.32 22.64 -57.84
N ILE A 946 26.31 23.71 -57.04
CA ILE A 946 27.49 24.32 -56.44
C ILE A 946 27.51 23.90 -54.96
N ASP A 947 28.56 23.19 -54.55
CA ASP A 947 28.75 22.83 -53.15
C ASP A 947 29.06 24.07 -52.32
N LEU A 948 28.41 24.19 -51.17
CA LEU A 948 28.79 25.21 -50.19
C LEU A 948 30.20 24.88 -49.66
N PRO A 949 31.12 25.87 -49.66
CA PRO A 949 32.53 25.63 -49.38
C PRO A 949 32.83 25.33 -47.90
N MET A 950 31.81 25.38 -47.03
CA MET A 950 31.94 25.02 -45.61
C MET A 950 30.71 24.24 -45.11
N PRO A 951 30.91 23.19 -44.29
CA PRO A 951 29.81 22.50 -43.63
C PRO A 951 29.19 23.36 -42.52
N ILE A 952 27.92 23.09 -42.21
CA ILE A 952 27.15 23.80 -41.17
C ILE A 952 26.98 22.86 -39.97
N GLY A 953 27.65 23.17 -38.86
CA GLY A 953 27.42 22.50 -37.59
C GLY A 953 26.09 22.94 -36.98
N ILE A 954 25.32 22.01 -36.41
CA ILE A 954 24.03 22.27 -35.74
C ILE A 954 24.06 21.58 -34.37
N GLY A 955 23.95 22.39 -33.32
CA GLY A 955 23.77 21.95 -31.94
C GLY A 955 22.36 22.23 -31.41
N GLY A 956 22.20 22.34 -30.09
CA GLY A 956 20.92 22.59 -29.44
C GLY A 956 20.10 21.31 -29.28
N THR A 957 18.77 21.43 -29.33
CA THR A 957 17.86 20.27 -29.23
C THR A 957 17.06 20.07 -30.51
N ILE A 958 16.41 18.91 -30.68
CA ILE A 958 15.52 18.64 -31.83
C ILE A 958 14.44 19.73 -32.00
N SER A 959 13.90 20.22 -30.88
CA SER A 959 12.83 21.24 -30.89
C SER A 959 13.36 22.67 -31.04
N ASP A 960 14.61 22.94 -30.63
CA ASP A 960 15.28 24.22 -30.78
C ASP A 960 16.73 24.04 -31.32
N PRO A 961 16.88 23.78 -32.63
CA PRO A 961 18.19 23.58 -33.23
C PRO A 961 18.94 24.91 -33.37
N LEU A 962 20.23 24.89 -33.05
CA LEU A 962 21.11 26.06 -33.04
C LEU A 962 22.29 25.87 -34.01
N PRO A 963 22.29 26.54 -35.17
CA PRO A 963 23.45 26.54 -36.06
C PRO A 963 24.69 27.14 -35.38
N LYS A 964 25.84 26.49 -35.54
CA LYS A 964 27.14 26.88 -34.97
C LYS A 964 27.95 27.85 -35.86
N VAL A 965 27.32 28.40 -36.91
CA VAL A 965 27.94 29.26 -37.95
C VAL A 965 27.09 30.52 -38.15
N GLN A 966 27.69 31.65 -38.54
CA GLN A 966 26.94 32.88 -38.85
C GLN A 966 26.63 33.00 -40.36
N GLY A 967 25.43 33.47 -40.71
CA GLY A 967 24.98 33.56 -42.12
C GLY A 967 25.86 34.42 -43.05
N LYS A 968 26.52 35.45 -42.49
CA LYS A 968 27.47 36.31 -43.23
C LYS A 968 28.71 35.53 -43.68
N GLU A 969 29.19 34.59 -42.86
CA GLU A 969 30.36 33.76 -43.17
C GLU A 969 30.07 32.84 -44.36
N ILE A 970 28.87 32.26 -44.40
CA ILE A 970 28.39 31.41 -45.51
C ILE A 970 28.32 32.21 -46.82
N THR A 971 27.77 33.43 -46.78
CA THR A 971 27.65 34.30 -47.95
C THR A 971 29.02 34.72 -48.49
N VAL A 972 29.95 35.11 -47.61
CA VAL A 972 31.33 35.50 -47.99
C VAL A 972 32.08 34.31 -48.58
N ALA A 973 31.94 33.11 -48.01
CA ALA A 973 32.58 31.90 -48.51
C ALA A 973 32.03 31.53 -49.90
N LEU A 974 30.72 31.65 -50.12
CA LEU A 974 30.07 31.38 -51.41
C LEU A 974 30.49 32.39 -52.50
N ILE A 975 30.64 33.68 -52.19
CA ILE A 975 31.14 34.68 -53.16
C ILE A 975 32.59 34.38 -53.57
N LYS A 976 33.43 34.00 -52.59
CA LYS A 976 34.83 33.62 -52.85
C LYS A 976 34.94 32.36 -53.71
N SER A 977 34.09 31.35 -53.49
CA SER A 977 34.13 30.09 -54.26
C SER A 977 33.66 30.24 -55.71
N LEU A 978 32.87 31.28 -56.01
CA LEU A 978 32.42 31.63 -57.36
C LEU A 978 33.46 32.42 -58.18
N GLY A 979 34.65 32.70 -57.63
CA GLY A 979 35.74 33.38 -58.34
C GLY A 979 35.52 34.88 -58.56
N ALA A 980 34.56 35.51 -57.86
CA ALA A 980 34.33 36.94 -57.96
C ALA A 980 35.40 37.74 -57.18
N ASN A 981 36.17 38.58 -57.88
CA ASN A 981 37.06 39.55 -57.24
C ASN A 981 36.20 40.59 -56.51
N LEU A 982 36.21 40.55 -55.18
CA LEU A 982 35.44 41.45 -54.31
C LEU A 982 35.70 42.95 -54.62
N SER A 983 36.86 43.29 -55.20
CA SER A 983 37.25 44.66 -55.55
C SER A 983 36.50 45.25 -56.75
N GLU A 984 36.13 44.44 -57.75
CA GLU A 984 35.38 44.92 -58.93
C GLU A 984 33.89 45.14 -58.63
N THR A 985 33.30 44.32 -57.76
CA THR A 985 31.88 44.46 -57.39
C THR A 985 31.63 45.66 -56.47
N VAL A 986 32.60 46.01 -55.62
CA VAL A 986 32.59 47.25 -54.84
C VAL A 986 32.77 48.47 -55.76
N GLY A 987 33.61 48.36 -56.80
CA GLY A 987 33.75 49.37 -57.85
C GLY A 987 32.46 49.65 -58.63
N ALA A 988 31.76 48.61 -59.06
CA ALA A 988 30.49 48.74 -59.80
C ALA A 988 29.34 49.30 -58.94
N VAL A 989 29.34 49.05 -57.63
CA VAL A 989 28.36 49.63 -56.69
C VAL A 989 28.69 51.10 -56.37
N MET A 990 29.98 51.47 -56.28
CA MET A 990 30.42 52.87 -56.19
C MET A 990 30.05 53.67 -57.46
N GLU A 991 30.22 53.10 -58.65
CA GLU A 991 29.83 53.72 -59.93
C GLU A 991 28.30 53.88 -60.09
N ALA A 992 27.52 52.92 -59.57
CA ALA A 992 26.05 53.01 -59.54
C ALA A 992 25.53 54.03 -58.49
N LEU A 993 26.32 54.32 -57.45
CA LEU A 993 26.03 55.36 -56.44
C LEU A 993 26.36 56.77 -56.95
N ASP A 994 27.40 56.93 -57.78
CA ASP A 994 27.75 58.23 -58.38
C ASP A 994 26.84 58.66 -59.54
N SER A 995 26.22 57.72 -60.23
CA SER A 995 25.41 57.99 -61.43
C SER A 995 23.92 58.32 -61.16
N ASN A 996 23.45 58.24 -59.90
CA ASN A 996 22.03 58.44 -59.58
C ASN A 996 21.77 59.70 -58.72
N LYS A 997 21.48 60.82 -59.41
CA LYS A 997 21.23 62.16 -58.83
C LYS A 997 20.11 62.24 -57.76
N LYS A 998 19.29 61.20 -57.55
CA LYS A 998 18.18 61.21 -56.58
C LYS A 998 18.51 60.72 -55.17
N ILE A 999 19.70 60.17 -54.91
CA ILE A 999 20.04 59.57 -53.59
C ILE A 999 21.01 60.44 -52.76
N ARG A 1000 21.40 61.62 -53.26
CA ARG A 1000 22.35 62.51 -52.56
C ARG A 1000 21.78 63.19 -51.30
N GLY A 1001 20.46 63.12 -51.08
CA GLY A 1001 19.80 63.76 -49.94
C GLY A 1001 19.68 62.90 -48.67
N THR A 1002 19.78 61.58 -48.76
CA THR A 1002 19.35 60.69 -47.66
C THR A 1002 20.48 59.89 -47.00
N VAL A 1003 21.71 59.94 -47.54
CA VAL A 1003 22.82 59.05 -47.12
C VAL A 1003 23.96 59.79 -46.39
N GLY A 1004 23.72 61.03 -45.93
CA GLY A 1004 24.72 61.82 -45.18
C GLY A 1004 25.07 61.31 -43.78
N LYS A 1005 24.33 60.33 -43.23
CA LYS A 1005 24.58 59.80 -41.86
C LYS A 1005 25.00 58.32 -41.79
N GLY A 1006 24.82 57.56 -42.87
CA GLY A 1006 25.18 56.13 -42.90
C GLY A 1006 26.66 55.87 -43.26
N VAL A 1007 27.28 56.77 -44.02
CA VAL A 1007 28.66 56.60 -44.50
C VAL A 1007 29.68 56.81 -43.37
N GLU A 1008 29.37 57.67 -42.39
CA GLU A 1008 30.26 57.92 -41.24
C GLU A 1008 30.35 56.72 -40.28
N GLN A 1009 29.30 55.89 -40.21
CA GLN A 1009 29.32 54.63 -39.45
C GLN A 1009 29.99 53.49 -40.23
N GLY A 1010 29.89 53.47 -41.56
CA GLY A 1010 30.55 52.49 -42.42
C GLY A 1010 32.07 52.63 -42.43
N VAL A 1011 32.59 53.86 -42.37
CA VAL A 1011 34.04 54.11 -42.34
C VAL A 1011 34.67 53.70 -41.00
N LYS A 1012 33.99 53.94 -39.86
CA LYS A 1012 34.45 53.46 -38.54
C LYS A 1012 34.43 51.93 -38.39
N PHE A 1013 33.52 51.25 -39.10
CA PHE A 1013 33.46 49.78 -39.10
C PHE A 1013 34.59 49.16 -39.93
N LEU A 1014 35.00 49.81 -41.03
CA LEU A 1014 36.11 49.35 -41.88
C LEU A 1014 37.48 49.56 -41.23
N GLU A 1015 37.67 50.59 -40.40
CA GLU A 1015 38.92 50.77 -39.65
C GLU A 1015 39.13 49.71 -38.55
N GLY A 1016 38.06 49.15 -37.98
CA GLY A 1016 38.15 48.11 -36.93
C GLY A 1016 38.43 46.69 -37.45
N VAL A 1017 38.14 46.40 -38.72
CA VAL A 1017 38.25 45.05 -39.31
C VAL A 1017 39.61 44.81 -39.99
N LEU A 1018 40.37 45.86 -40.34
CA LEU A 1018 41.61 45.75 -41.13
C LEU A 1018 42.92 45.74 -40.32
N ASN A 1019 42.91 45.83 -38.98
CA ASN A 1019 44.16 45.84 -38.19
C ASN A 1019 44.09 45.00 -36.90
N PRO A 1020 44.49 43.71 -36.91
CA PRO A 1020 44.40 42.82 -35.75
C PRO A 1020 45.71 42.76 -34.93
N GLY A 1021 46.28 43.90 -34.51
CA GLY A 1021 47.53 43.90 -33.74
C GLY A 1021 47.78 45.11 -32.83
N ALA A 1022 47.79 44.85 -31.51
CA ALA A 1022 48.32 45.65 -30.37
C ALA A 1022 47.36 46.68 -29.69
N PRO A 1023 47.59 47.02 -28.40
CA PRO A 1023 46.94 46.38 -27.24
C PRO A 1023 45.84 47.24 -26.58
N LYS A 1024 44.91 46.56 -25.88
CA LYS A 1024 43.91 47.21 -25.01
C LYS A 1024 44.61 47.93 -23.84
N LYS A 1025 44.29 49.22 -23.65
CA LYS A 1025 44.45 49.94 -22.38
C LYS A 1025 43.06 50.33 -21.84
N GLN A 1026 42.95 50.17 -20.52
CA GLN A 1026 41.78 50.26 -19.65
C GLN A 1026 41.05 51.61 -19.71
N GLU A 1027 39.72 51.55 -19.64
CA GLU A 1027 38.92 52.06 -18.51
C GLU A 1027 37.60 51.27 -18.42
#